data_AF-A0AAU1JA03-F1
#
_entry.id   AF-A0AAU1JA03-F1
#
_cell.length_a   1.000
_cell.length_b   1.000
_cell.length_c   1.000
_cell.angle_alpha   90.00
_cell.angle_beta   90.00
_cell.angle_gamma   90.00
#
_symmetry.space_group_name_H-M   'P 1'
#
loop_
_entity.id
_entity.type
_entity.pdbx_description
1 polymer ?
#
loop_
_entity_poly.entity_id
_entity_poly.type
_entity_poly.pdbx_seq_one_letter_code
_entity_poly.pdbx_strand_id
1 'polypeptide(L)'
;MGVLVPELDQRIIAGLLASQLARTKGRRLLLVHGKYAAKGPKEFSVPVGDGTRRKVRVTHATSVLGLTDAWQAHLAAEDADLLVVTTDVPEGRISHDLLGEMVRPQIVTVNEADIVKQLFGAADLDPRMRRDPWLWLPPALIDAEPDAAQGGWPQHGTVLTLDAAMRALVGVRLGLEGLLEGGASVDVDALLAWSRTPGDPDRLAALSEAERRGISEWLAQNAGEAAPVLLRLALQGRGAEATALGVLASVMTGDTASADAAVALGSVFGSGSRPSELRAYARAVEGTLTRWIGEASGRGPQSEEARQRVVDVLYQADRLADEAHLTAALAGNPFLPSGFQTRLHELADALHEGPQAAQSAWEHVSEHQLAVVLYPKRVELARMAVRLLRWLNTPEPAVISVGWAVCAHVADWGWVDRALAQLWVGDDEAEPALAQAYRTVHDAARQRRALLDEAFAAQLGPWVQRTSPAQPEGALPVEDVLRTIALPLAKVRPPLVLVLDGMSSAVAAQLGEELTGAGRWSELSGDGRRAAAVAMIPSVTVISRATLLCGRPVSGGEDEEKQGFAAFWKQHRHPAVLFHKSDIPGPAGQLLDPRLVAAIASDDIVGVVLNSIGDSLDHGERGALADWSVSRVKYLTELLNSARGQGRPVVLVSDHGHVLDRAEAEVEPAAAEGVESARWRTGTEVGEGEVSLSGPRVLENDGRVTVPWSEEIRYTPRKAGYYGGASLAEMTVPVLVLAPSAELAPAEWSELPRESVQPSWWEAETPSAPAQTPVKPAKRAVRTKQKPQPQEAELFAVDAVEVPAAASSLEPDEPTLGRQILDTTVYKHQRKFVRKAPEHKVVAAVIDALDQAGGTLSLAAVAAAAIGSGGRTNTRPEGLVTVLTRLLNIEGYEVISLIDSRTRVRLNRETLREQFELSEEIA
;
A
#
# COMPACT_ATOMS: atom_id res chain seq x y z
N MET A 1 43.23 -14.96 -45.99
CA MET A 1 42.56 -15.74 -44.93
C MET A 1 43.31 -17.04 -44.80
N GLY A 2 44.06 -17.24 -43.71
CA GLY A 2 44.63 -18.56 -43.41
C GLY A 2 43.48 -19.51 -43.12
N VAL A 3 43.41 -20.63 -43.83
CA VAL A 3 42.43 -21.68 -43.54
C VAL A 3 42.69 -22.13 -42.10
N LEU A 4 41.72 -21.91 -41.21
CA LEU A 4 41.78 -22.41 -39.83
C LEU A 4 41.92 -23.93 -39.90
N VAL A 5 43.04 -24.45 -39.41
CA VAL A 5 43.28 -25.89 -39.30
C VAL A 5 42.60 -26.35 -38.01
N PRO A 6 41.52 -27.15 -38.08
CA PRO A 6 40.75 -27.51 -36.88
C PRO A 6 41.61 -28.33 -35.91
N GLU A 7 41.54 -28.02 -34.61
CA GLU A 7 42.15 -28.86 -33.58
C GLU A 7 41.27 -30.10 -33.34
N LEU A 8 41.88 -31.28 -33.36
CA LEU A 8 41.22 -32.58 -33.30
C LEU A 8 41.65 -33.32 -32.04
N ASP A 9 40.70 -33.85 -31.28
CA ASP A 9 40.97 -34.65 -30.10
C ASP A 9 40.71 -36.15 -30.37
N GLN A 10 40.93 -36.99 -29.35
CA GLN A 10 40.70 -38.43 -29.46
C GLN A 10 39.24 -38.76 -29.81
N ARG A 11 38.27 -37.99 -29.30
CA ARG A 11 36.84 -38.23 -29.51
C ARG A 11 36.48 -37.99 -30.97
N ILE A 12 36.94 -36.87 -31.54
CA ILE A 12 36.71 -36.50 -32.94
C ILE A 12 37.26 -37.56 -33.88
N ILE A 13 38.49 -37.99 -33.65
CA ILE A 13 39.10 -39.07 -34.44
C ILE A 13 38.34 -40.39 -34.25
N ALA A 14 37.93 -40.75 -33.02
CA ALA A 14 37.18 -41.98 -32.78
C ALA A 14 35.81 -42.02 -33.49
N GLY A 15 35.07 -40.90 -33.51
CA GLY A 15 33.78 -40.85 -34.23
C GLY A 15 33.92 -40.76 -35.75
N LEU A 16 34.94 -40.08 -36.28
CA LEU A 16 35.30 -40.17 -37.70
C LEU A 16 35.57 -41.61 -38.10
N LEU A 17 36.34 -42.33 -37.27
CA LEU A 17 36.65 -43.72 -37.49
C LEU A 17 35.42 -44.62 -37.43
N ALA A 18 34.49 -44.40 -36.49
CA ALA A 18 33.25 -45.17 -36.42
C ALA A 18 32.41 -45.07 -37.73
N SER A 19 32.37 -43.89 -38.37
CA SER A 19 31.62 -43.69 -39.63
C SER A 19 32.37 -44.17 -40.88
N GLN A 20 33.71 -44.16 -40.88
CA GLN A 20 34.53 -44.44 -42.06
C GLN A 20 35.11 -45.86 -42.10
N LEU A 21 35.26 -46.53 -40.94
CA LEU A 21 35.92 -47.83 -40.84
C LEU A 21 35.09 -49.00 -41.42
N ALA A 22 33.77 -48.85 -41.56
CA ALA A 22 32.89 -49.87 -42.16
C ALA A 22 33.22 -50.20 -43.64
N ARG A 23 34.13 -49.44 -44.28
CA ARG A 23 34.45 -49.54 -45.72
C ARG A 23 35.93 -49.86 -46.00
N THR A 24 36.66 -50.39 -45.03
CA THR A 24 38.14 -50.36 -45.01
C THR A 24 38.87 -51.24 -46.04
N LYS A 25 38.25 -52.26 -46.67
CA LYS A 25 38.91 -53.16 -47.67
C LYS A 25 40.38 -53.53 -47.35
N GLY A 26 40.75 -53.67 -46.07
CA GLY A 26 42.12 -54.01 -45.63
C GLY A 26 43.15 -52.86 -45.63
N ARG A 27 42.78 -51.61 -45.95
CA ARG A 27 43.68 -50.44 -45.93
C ARG A 27 43.91 -49.91 -44.51
N ARG A 28 45.13 -49.44 -44.23
CA ARG A 28 45.58 -49.07 -42.87
C ARG A 28 45.90 -47.58 -42.65
N LEU A 29 45.79 -46.73 -43.68
CA LEU A 29 46.12 -45.29 -43.59
C LEU A 29 44.89 -44.40 -43.73
N LEU A 30 44.71 -43.43 -42.83
CA LEU A 30 43.68 -42.40 -42.94
C LEU A 30 44.31 -41.01 -42.76
N LEU A 31 44.10 -40.11 -43.73
CA LEU A 31 44.49 -38.72 -43.61
C LEU A 31 43.28 -37.87 -43.23
N VAL A 32 43.44 -37.04 -42.20
CA VAL A 32 42.38 -36.14 -41.71
C VAL A 32 42.88 -34.71 -41.76
N HIS A 33 42.08 -33.81 -42.31
CA HIS A 33 42.44 -32.39 -42.31
C HIS A 33 42.29 -31.83 -40.89
N GLY A 34 43.38 -31.32 -40.31
CA GLY A 34 43.38 -30.78 -38.96
C GLY A 34 44.70 -30.96 -38.22
N LYS A 35 44.74 -30.53 -36.96
CA LYS A 35 45.87 -30.64 -36.05
C LYS A 35 45.46 -31.43 -34.83
N TYR A 36 46.12 -32.56 -34.55
CA TYR A 36 45.80 -33.34 -33.34
C TYR A 36 46.25 -32.62 -32.06
N ALA A 37 45.41 -32.64 -31.03
CA ALA A 37 45.65 -31.99 -29.75
C ALA A 37 46.96 -32.49 -29.11
N ALA A 38 47.81 -31.55 -28.67
CA ALA A 38 49.17 -31.87 -28.22
C ALA A 38 49.24 -32.81 -27.00
N LYS A 39 48.19 -32.81 -26.17
CA LYS A 39 48.04 -33.67 -24.98
C LYS A 39 47.18 -34.92 -25.22
N GLY A 40 46.71 -35.13 -26.45
CA GLY A 40 45.87 -36.28 -26.79
C GLY A 40 46.65 -37.60 -26.75
N PRO A 41 46.02 -38.72 -26.38
CA PRO A 41 46.66 -40.03 -26.44
C PRO A 41 47.00 -40.38 -27.89
N LYS A 42 48.27 -40.75 -28.13
CA LYS A 42 48.77 -41.11 -29.47
C LYS A 42 48.32 -42.50 -29.91
N GLU A 43 47.86 -43.32 -28.98
CA GLU A 43 47.36 -44.67 -29.25
C GLU A 43 46.10 -44.95 -28.44
N PHE A 44 45.09 -45.51 -29.10
CA PHE A 44 43.84 -45.92 -28.46
C PHE A 44 43.13 -46.99 -29.29
N SER A 45 42.09 -47.62 -28.72
CA SER A 45 41.29 -48.62 -29.42
C SER A 45 39.89 -48.11 -29.70
N VAL A 46 39.42 -48.30 -30.94
CA VAL A 46 38.08 -47.88 -31.37
C VAL A 46 37.26 -49.12 -31.76
N PRO A 47 36.00 -49.23 -31.32
CA PRO A 47 35.10 -50.28 -31.81
C PRO A 47 34.76 -50.03 -33.29
N VAL A 48 34.83 -51.08 -34.10
CA VAL A 48 34.44 -51.07 -35.51
C VAL A 48 33.04 -51.67 -35.63
N GLY A 49 32.30 -51.33 -36.69
CA GLY A 49 30.90 -51.76 -36.90
C GLY A 49 30.65 -53.28 -36.93
N ASP A 50 31.70 -54.11 -36.91
CA ASP A 50 31.64 -55.57 -36.79
C ASP A 50 31.82 -56.09 -35.34
N GLY A 51 31.94 -55.20 -34.35
CA GLY A 51 32.14 -55.53 -32.94
C GLY A 51 33.61 -55.77 -32.54
N THR A 52 34.57 -55.72 -33.47
CA THR A 52 36.00 -55.83 -33.17
C THR A 52 36.60 -54.48 -32.77
N ARG A 53 37.59 -54.49 -31.86
CA ARG A 53 38.31 -53.26 -31.46
C ARG A 53 39.63 -53.19 -32.23
N ARG A 54 39.84 -52.12 -32.99
CA ARG A 54 41.11 -51.88 -33.70
C ARG A 54 41.99 -50.91 -32.92
N LYS A 55 43.29 -51.21 -32.85
CA LYS A 55 44.31 -50.29 -32.31
C LYS A 55 44.63 -49.22 -33.34
N VAL A 56 44.47 -47.97 -32.94
CA VAL A 56 44.65 -46.78 -33.76
C VAL A 56 45.86 -46.02 -33.21
N ARG A 57 46.79 -45.66 -34.09
CA ARG A 57 47.86 -44.70 -33.81
C ARG A 57 47.56 -43.39 -34.50
N VAL A 58 47.63 -42.28 -33.77
CA VAL A 58 47.41 -40.93 -34.31
C VAL A 58 48.71 -40.14 -34.27
N THR A 59 49.03 -39.49 -35.39
CA THR A 59 50.16 -38.58 -35.50
C THR A 59 49.77 -37.33 -36.28
N HIS A 60 50.60 -36.30 -36.20
CA HIS A 60 50.42 -35.04 -36.92
C HIS A 60 51.62 -34.80 -37.82
N ALA A 61 51.36 -34.48 -39.09
CA ALA A 61 52.41 -34.18 -40.05
C ALA A 61 52.00 -33.01 -40.95
N THR A 62 52.93 -32.09 -41.16
CA THR A 62 52.72 -30.84 -41.92
C THR A 62 53.45 -30.82 -43.27
N SER A 63 54.01 -31.96 -43.68
CA SER A 63 54.70 -32.08 -44.97
C SER A 63 54.50 -33.46 -45.59
N VAL A 64 54.62 -33.54 -46.92
CA VAL A 64 54.52 -34.82 -47.67
C VAL A 64 55.57 -35.83 -47.21
N LEU A 65 56.78 -35.36 -46.89
CA LEU A 65 57.84 -36.20 -46.34
C LEU A 65 57.44 -36.75 -44.96
N GLY A 66 56.86 -35.91 -44.09
CA GLY A 66 56.36 -36.34 -42.78
C GLY A 66 55.19 -37.33 -42.88
N LEU A 67 54.31 -37.18 -43.87
CA LEU A 67 53.25 -38.17 -44.15
C LEU A 67 53.85 -39.54 -44.54
N THR A 68 54.86 -39.53 -45.40
CA THR A 68 55.55 -40.74 -45.86
C THR A 68 56.32 -41.42 -44.73
N ASP A 69 57.03 -40.63 -43.93
CA ASP A 69 57.79 -41.12 -42.76
C ASP A 69 56.87 -41.76 -41.73
N ALA A 70 55.76 -41.09 -41.39
CA ALA A 70 54.75 -41.63 -40.48
C ALA A 70 54.17 -42.96 -40.98
N TRP A 71 53.92 -43.08 -42.28
CA TRP A 71 53.43 -44.32 -42.89
C TRP A 71 54.47 -45.44 -42.86
N GLN A 72 55.73 -45.16 -43.22
CA GLN A 72 56.81 -46.14 -43.15
C GLN A 72 57.07 -46.62 -41.71
N ALA A 73 57.05 -45.69 -40.75
CA ALA A 73 57.17 -46.03 -39.33
C ALA A 73 56.01 -46.90 -38.82
N HIS A 74 54.80 -46.74 -39.37
CA HIS A 74 53.67 -47.61 -39.06
C HIS A 74 53.79 -48.99 -39.70
N LEU A 75 54.30 -49.09 -40.93
CA LEU A 75 54.57 -50.39 -41.57
C LEU A 75 55.65 -51.19 -40.84
N ALA A 76 56.65 -50.51 -40.28
CA ALA A 76 57.71 -51.13 -39.50
C ALA A 76 57.26 -51.57 -38.09
N ALA A 77 56.12 -51.06 -37.59
CA ALA A 77 55.59 -51.36 -36.26
C ALA A 77 54.36 -52.29 -36.34
N GLU A 78 54.46 -53.51 -35.82
CA GLU A 78 53.35 -54.50 -35.86
C GLU A 78 52.23 -54.24 -34.82
N ASP A 79 52.33 -53.17 -34.01
CA ASP A 79 51.50 -52.99 -32.82
C ASP A 79 50.16 -52.28 -33.02
N ALA A 80 49.94 -51.61 -34.17
CA ALA A 80 48.72 -50.82 -34.43
C ALA A 80 48.06 -51.23 -35.76
N ASP A 81 46.74 -51.40 -35.75
CA ASP A 81 45.97 -51.84 -36.92
C ASP A 81 45.75 -50.71 -37.94
N LEU A 82 45.72 -49.46 -37.49
CA LEU A 82 45.40 -48.28 -38.31
C LEU A 82 46.26 -47.07 -37.91
N LEU A 83 46.78 -46.35 -38.90
CA LEU A 83 47.41 -45.04 -38.75
C LEU A 83 46.45 -43.93 -39.19
N VAL A 84 46.18 -42.98 -38.29
CA VAL A 84 45.52 -41.72 -38.63
C VAL A 84 46.57 -40.61 -38.59
N VAL A 85 46.75 -39.91 -39.70
CA VAL A 85 47.63 -38.74 -39.76
C VAL A 85 46.78 -37.49 -39.94
N THR A 86 46.84 -36.60 -38.96
CA THR A 86 46.24 -35.26 -39.06
C THR A 86 47.19 -34.35 -39.82
N THR A 87 46.70 -33.59 -40.78
CA THR A 87 47.55 -32.78 -41.67
C THR A 87 46.89 -31.52 -42.20
N ASP A 88 47.70 -30.51 -42.48
CA ASP A 88 47.36 -29.28 -43.21
C ASP A 88 47.87 -29.30 -44.67
N VAL A 89 48.48 -30.41 -45.11
CA VAL A 89 48.99 -30.56 -46.48
C VAL A 89 47.83 -30.57 -47.47
N PRO A 90 47.85 -29.74 -48.53
CA PRO A 90 46.81 -29.75 -49.56
C PRO A 90 46.75 -31.10 -50.28
N GLU A 91 45.53 -31.58 -50.56
CA GLU A 91 45.29 -32.89 -51.20
C GLU A 91 46.06 -33.07 -52.52
N GLY A 92 46.16 -32.02 -53.34
CA GLY A 92 46.89 -32.04 -54.60
C GLY A 92 48.41 -32.23 -54.47
N ARG A 93 48.98 -32.24 -53.25
CA ARG A 93 50.40 -32.51 -53.00
C ARG A 93 50.66 -33.93 -52.49
N ILE A 94 49.63 -34.75 -52.29
CA ILE A 94 49.78 -36.13 -51.84
C ILE A 94 50.26 -36.99 -53.02
N SER A 95 51.28 -37.84 -52.78
CA SER A 95 51.78 -38.76 -53.80
C SER A 95 50.76 -39.87 -54.11
N HIS A 96 50.77 -40.35 -55.35
CA HIS A 96 49.87 -41.43 -55.80
C HIS A 96 50.11 -42.74 -55.01
N ASP A 97 51.35 -42.99 -54.60
CA ASP A 97 51.71 -44.14 -53.76
C ASP A 97 51.00 -44.08 -52.40
N LEU A 98 50.95 -42.90 -51.77
CA LEU A 98 50.27 -42.72 -50.49
C LEU A 98 48.74 -42.80 -50.66
N LEU A 99 48.19 -42.22 -51.74
CA LEU A 99 46.75 -42.31 -52.08
C LEU A 99 46.27 -43.76 -52.27
N GLY A 100 47.14 -44.64 -52.77
CA GLY A 100 46.86 -46.08 -52.96
C GLY A 100 46.63 -46.82 -51.64
N GLU A 101 47.33 -46.44 -50.59
CA GLU A 101 47.30 -47.05 -49.26
C GLU A 101 46.19 -46.48 -48.35
N MET A 102 45.64 -45.32 -48.70
CA MET A 102 44.62 -44.63 -47.91
C MET A 102 43.25 -45.31 -47.98
N VAL A 103 42.56 -45.44 -46.85
CA VAL A 103 41.19 -46.00 -46.73
C VAL A 103 40.21 -45.33 -47.70
N ARG A 104 40.36 -44.03 -47.96
CA ARG A 104 39.77 -43.33 -49.10
C ARG A 104 40.86 -42.54 -49.83
N PRO A 105 40.84 -42.43 -51.16
CA PRO A 105 41.83 -41.67 -51.93
C PRO A 105 41.55 -40.15 -51.84
N GLN A 106 41.25 -39.64 -50.65
CA GLN A 106 41.03 -38.22 -50.38
C GLN A 106 41.33 -37.91 -48.92
N ILE A 107 41.72 -36.66 -48.62
CA ILE A 107 41.81 -36.19 -47.23
C ILE A 107 40.39 -36.12 -46.67
N VAL A 108 40.16 -36.71 -45.50
CA VAL A 108 38.87 -36.61 -44.82
C VAL A 108 38.82 -35.27 -44.09
N THR A 109 37.90 -34.40 -44.51
CA THR A 109 37.55 -33.19 -43.77
C THR A 109 36.54 -33.54 -42.68
N VAL A 110 36.75 -33.01 -41.49
CA VAL A 110 35.81 -33.19 -40.39
C VAL A 110 34.62 -32.27 -40.63
N ASN A 111 33.42 -32.84 -40.67
CA ASN A 111 32.20 -32.04 -40.75
C ASN A 111 31.93 -31.42 -39.37
N GLU A 112 31.74 -30.11 -39.30
CA GLU A 112 31.39 -29.38 -38.07
C GLU A 112 30.16 -30.00 -37.37
N ALA A 113 29.21 -30.51 -38.14
CA ALA A 113 28.06 -31.24 -37.62
C ALA A 113 28.46 -32.51 -36.84
N ASP A 114 29.48 -33.25 -37.28
CA ASP A 114 29.92 -34.45 -36.58
C ASP A 114 30.75 -34.13 -35.31
N ILE A 115 31.39 -32.96 -35.26
CA ILE A 115 32.05 -32.44 -34.05
C ILE A 115 30.98 -32.07 -33.01
N VAL A 116 29.97 -31.29 -33.39
CA VAL A 116 28.89 -30.87 -32.47
C VAL A 116 28.13 -32.07 -31.90
N LYS A 117 27.85 -33.12 -32.70
CA LYS A 117 27.24 -34.36 -32.18
C LYS A 117 28.02 -34.94 -31.01
N GLN A 118 29.35 -34.97 -31.11
CA GLN A 118 30.18 -35.55 -30.06
C GLN A 118 30.26 -34.65 -28.84
N LEU A 119 30.38 -33.34 -29.03
CA LEU A 119 30.39 -32.35 -27.96
C LEU A 119 29.15 -32.49 -27.06
N PHE A 120 27.98 -32.66 -27.68
CA PHE A 120 26.70 -32.83 -26.99
C PHE A 120 26.32 -34.29 -26.72
N GLY A 121 27.15 -35.28 -27.08
CA GLY A 121 26.83 -36.70 -26.91
C GLY A 121 25.63 -37.22 -27.72
N ALA A 122 25.22 -36.51 -28.78
CA ALA A 122 24.03 -36.78 -29.60
C ALA A 122 24.28 -37.75 -30.75
N ALA A 123 23.30 -38.62 -31.01
CA ALA A 123 23.30 -39.55 -32.13
C ALA A 123 23.11 -38.86 -33.49
N ASP A 124 22.31 -37.79 -33.54
CA ASP A 124 22.15 -36.96 -34.74
C ASP A 124 21.84 -35.50 -34.41
N LEU A 125 21.84 -34.65 -35.44
CA LEU A 125 21.51 -33.22 -35.36
C LEU A 125 20.23 -32.93 -36.12
N ASP A 126 19.47 -31.93 -35.66
CA ASP A 126 18.37 -31.35 -36.42
C ASP A 126 18.84 -30.98 -37.85
N PRO A 127 18.17 -31.47 -38.92
CA PRO A 127 18.55 -31.19 -40.30
C PRO A 127 18.62 -29.71 -40.66
N ARG A 128 17.89 -28.84 -39.92
CA ARG A 128 17.93 -27.39 -40.12
C ARG A 128 19.32 -26.81 -39.88
N MET A 129 20.10 -27.36 -38.94
CA MET A 129 21.46 -26.90 -38.61
C MET A 129 22.49 -27.16 -39.72
N ARG A 130 22.12 -27.87 -40.78
CA ARG A 130 22.98 -28.16 -41.96
C ARG A 130 22.56 -27.36 -43.20
N ARG A 131 21.65 -26.39 -43.06
CA ARG A 131 21.08 -25.62 -44.16
C ARG A 131 20.94 -24.15 -43.76
N ASP A 132 20.90 -23.27 -44.75
CA ASP A 132 20.52 -21.87 -44.52
C ASP A 132 19.12 -21.79 -43.88
N PRO A 133 18.89 -20.85 -42.95
CA PRO A 133 19.81 -19.80 -42.47
C PRO A 133 20.71 -20.22 -41.28
N TRP A 134 20.74 -21.49 -40.87
CA TRP A 134 21.39 -21.95 -39.62
C TRP A 134 22.81 -22.51 -39.79
N LEU A 135 23.44 -22.34 -40.95
CA LEU A 135 24.80 -22.83 -41.21
C LEU A 135 25.87 -22.23 -40.28
N TRP A 136 25.58 -21.09 -39.65
CA TRP A 136 26.48 -20.43 -38.70
C TRP A 136 26.50 -21.10 -37.31
N LEU A 137 25.48 -21.90 -36.97
CA LEU A 137 25.30 -22.42 -35.61
C LEU A 137 26.31 -23.53 -35.24
N PRO A 138 26.58 -24.55 -36.08
CA PRO A 138 27.60 -25.55 -35.76
C PRO A 138 29.01 -24.98 -35.48
N PRO A 139 29.57 -24.06 -36.28
CA PRO A 139 30.88 -23.49 -35.97
C PRO A 139 30.85 -22.61 -34.72
N ALA A 140 29.75 -21.90 -34.45
CA ALA A 140 29.58 -21.12 -33.23
C ALA A 140 29.57 -21.99 -31.95
N LEU A 141 28.94 -23.17 -31.99
CA LEU A 141 28.92 -24.13 -30.88
C LEU A 141 30.30 -24.73 -30.58
N ILE A 142 31.13 -24.90 -31.61
CA ILE A 142 32.50 -25.40 -31.46
C ILE A 142 33.38 -24.29 -30.86
N ASP A 143 33.25 -23.05 -31.34
CA ASP A 143 34.01 -21.90 -30.82
C ASP A 143 33.63 -21.53 -29.38
N ALA A 144 32.36 -21.71 -29.02
CA ALA A 144 31.84 -21.41 -27.69
C ALA A 144 32.00 -22.56 -26.68
N GLU A 145 32.77 -23.61 -26.97
CA GLU A 145 32.88 -24.77 -26.09
C GLU A 145 33.35 -24.38 -24.67
N PRO A 146 32.56 -24.66 -23.62
CA PRO A 146 32.95 -24.41 -22.23
C PRO A 146 34.15 -25.26 -21.83
N ASP A 147 35.02 -24.72 -20.97
CA ASP A 147 36.21 -25.45 -20.53
C ASP A 147 35.82 -26.76 -19.84
N ALA A 148 36.57 -27.85 -20.10
CA ALA A 148 36.21 -29.19 -19.64
C ALA A 148 36.14 -29.31 -18.10
N ALA A 149 36.79 -28.38 -17.38
CA ALA A 149 36.71 -28.26 -15.93
C ALA A 149 35.37 -27.67 -15.41
N GLN A 150 34.62 -26.98 -16.27
CA GLN A 150 33.32 -26.36 -15.97
C GLN A 150 32.11 -27.22 -16.37
N GLY A 151 32.32 -28.48 -16.79
CA GLY A 151 31.26 -29.45 -17.06
C GLY A 151 30.94 -29.70 -18.54
N GLY A 152 31.50 -28.91 -19.46
CA GLY A 152 31.29 -29.04 -20.91
C GLY A 152 29.84 -28.81 -21.35
N TRP A 153 29.53 -29.14 -22.61
CA TRP A 153 28.15 -29.05 -23.12
C TRP A 153 27.21 -30.07 -22.45
N PRO A 154 25.91 -29.73 -22.26
CA PRO A 154 24.92 -30.66 -21.72
C PRO A 154 24.76 -31.87 -22.65
N GLN A 155 24.68 -33.07 -22.05
CA GLN A 155 24.63 -34.31 -22.81
C GLN A 155 23.20 -34.62 -23.29
N HIS A 156 23.06 -34.95 -24.57
CA HIS A 156 21.79 -35.31 -25.24
C HIS A 156 21.93 -36.69 -25.88
N GLY A 157 21.17 -37.70 -25.42
CA GLY A 157 21.35 -39.08 -25.89
C GLY A 157 20.73 -39.44 -27.25
N THR A 158 19.93 -38.55 -27.86
CA THR A 158 19.22 -38.82 -29.13
C THR A 158 19.55 -37.78 -30.20
N VAL A 159 18.63 -36.89 -30.54
CA VAL A 159 18.83 -35.83 -31.53
C VAL A 159 19.00 -34.51 -30.81
N LEU A 160 20.10 -33.80 -31.07
CA LEU A 160 20.24 -32.41 -30.61
C LEU A 160 19.32 -31.54 -31.45
N THR A 161 18.25 -31.03 -30.83
CA THR A 161 17.28 -30.15 -31.49
C THR A 161 17.88 -28.76 -31.70
N LEU A 162 17.39 -28.04 -32.71
CA LEU A 162 17.77 -26.65 -32.93
C LEU A 162 17.56 -25.79 -31.67
N ASP A 163 16.46 -26.01 -30.95
CA ASP A 163 16.12 -25.26 -29.75
C ASP A 163 17.09 -25.54 -28.60
N ALA A 164 17.43 -26.81 -28.36
CA ALA A 164 18.40 -27.19 -27.32
C ALA A 164 19.80 -26.65 -27.64
N ALA A 165 20.22 -26.72 -28.90
CA ALA A 165 21.48 -26.15 -29.37
C ALA A 165 21.52 -24.62 -29.18
N MET A 166 20.45 -23.91 -29.54
CA MET A 166 20.35 -22.46 -29.36
C MET A 166 20.35 -22.06 -27.89
N ARG A 167 19.60 -22.75 -27.02
CA ARG A 167 19.62 -22.48 -25.56
C ARG A 167 21.02 -22.66 -24.98
N ALA A 168 21.71 -23.74 -25.35
CA ALA A 168 23.07 -23.97 -24.89
C ALA A 168 24.02 -22.84 -25.33
N LEU A 169 24.00 -22.49 -26.63
CA LEU A 169 24.84 -21.43 -27.16
C LEU A 169 24.53 -20.07 -26.52
N VAL A 170 23.25 -19.71 -26.39
CA VAL A 170 22.80 -18.45 -25.80
C VAL A 170 23.19 -18.37 -24.33
N GLY A 171 23.04 -19.46 -23.58
CA GLY A 171 23.50 -19.57 -22.19
C GLY A 171 24.97 -19.16 -22.08
N VAL A 172 25.84 -19.81 -22.85
CA VAL A 172 27.29 -19.57 -22.76
C VAL A 172 27.71 -18.20 -23.31
N ARG A 173 27.19 -17.81 -24.48
CA ARG A 173 27.58 -16.54 -25.12
C ARG A 173 27.07 -15.33 -24.36
N LEU A 174 25.88 -15.39 -23.76
CA LEU A 174 25.25 -14.26 -23.10
C LEU A 174 25.30 -14.31 -21.57
N GLY A 175 25.84 -15.40 -20.96
CA GLY A 175 25.88 -15.58 -19.51
C GLY A 175 24.51 -15.89 -18.89
N LEU A 176 23.64 -16.58 -19.64
CA LEU A 176 22.26 -16.91 -19.26
C LEU A 176 22.11 -18.37 -18.81
N GLU A 177 23.20 -19.06 -18.45
CA GLU A 177 23.16 -20.50 -18.15
C GLU A 177 22.18 -20.82 -17.02
N GLY A 178 22.23 -20.08 -15.91
CA GLY A 178 21.37 -20.30 -14.73
C GLY A 178 19.87 -20.01 -14.97
N LEU A 179 19.52 -19.26 -16.02
CA LEU A 179 18.12 -19.00 -16.40
C LEU A 179 17.57 -20.06 -17.36
N LEU A 180 18.44 -20.75 -18.08
CA LEU A 180 18.09 -21.73 -19.10
C LEU A 180 18.16 -23.19 -18.59
N GLU A 181 18.74 -23.40 -17.41
CA GLU A 181 18.72 -24.68 -16.70
C GLU A 181 17.28 -25.13 -16.40
N GLY A 182 16.95 -26.39 -16.72
CA GLY A 182 15.63 -26.97 -16.44
C GLY A 182 14.55 -26.73 -17.50
N GLY A 183 14.87 -26.10 -18.63
CA GLY A 183 13.95 -25.97 -19.77
C GLY A 183 13.03 -24.75 -19.73
N ALA A 184 13.27 -23.80 -18.83
CA ALA A 184 12.60 -22.50 -18.81
C ALA A 184 12.81 -21.75 -20.15
N SER A 185 11.78 -21.04 -20.61
CA SER A 185 11.86 -20.14 -21.76
C SER A 185 12.44 -18.79 -21.31
N VAL A 186 13.30 -18.20 -22.13
CA VAL A 186 13.75 -16.81 -21.93
C VAL A 186 12.57 -15.88 -22.19
N ASP A 187 12.08 -15.22 -21.17
CA ASP A 187 11.07 -14.17 -21.29
C ASP A 187 11.71 -12.77 -21.36
N VAL A 188 10.89 -11.76 -21.59
CA VAL A 188 11.35 -10.36 -21.67
C VAL A 188 11.90 -9.87 -20.34
N ASP A 189 11.39 -10.39 -19.23
CA ASP A 189 11.80 -9.99 -17.88
C ASP A 189 13.24 -10.42 -17.60
N ALA A 190 13.58 -11.65 -17.98
CA ALA A 190 14.94 -12.18 -17.95
C ALA A 190 15.87 -11.36 -18.85
N LEU A 191 15.40 -10.96 -20.05
CA LEU A 191 16.21 -10.12 -20.95
C LEU A 191 16.40 -8.69 -20.42
N LEU A 192 15.41 -8.10 -19.75
CA LEU A 192 15.54 -6.78 -19.10
C LEU A 192 16.47 -6.84 -17.88
N ALA A 193 16.48 -7.96 -17.15
CA ALA A 193 17.46 -8.19 -16.09
C ALA A 193 18.88 -8.34 -16.67
N TRP A 194 19.03 -9.14 -17.72
CA TRP A 194 20.27 -9.32 -18.46
C TRP A 194 20.81 -8.00 -19.01
N SER A 195 19.95 -7.15 -19.59
CA SER A 195 20.38 -5.90 -20.23
C SER A 195 21.05 -4.92 -19.27
N ARG A 196 20.77 -5.04 -17.96
CA ARG A 196 21.33 -4.20 -16.90
C ARG A 196 22.54 -4.82 -16.20
N THR A 197 22.87 -6.07 -16.51
CA THR A 197 24.02 -6.73 -15.91
C THR A 197 25.30 -6.17 -16.54
N PRO A 198 26.22 -5.58 -15.78
CA PRO A 198 27.40 -4.92 -16.34
C PRO A 198 28.23 -5.87 -17.22
N GLY A 199 28.47 -5.47 -18.47
CA GLY A 199 29.28 -6.21 -19.44
C GLY A 199 28.58 -7.35 -20.18
N ASP A 200 27.39 -7.77 -19.78
CA ASP A 200 26.66 -8.86 -20.44
C ASP A 200 26.07 -8.47 -21.81
N PRO A 201 25.46 -7.28 -22.00
CA PRO A 201 25.06 -6.78 -23.31
C PRO A 201 26.22 -6.67 -24.30
N ASP A 202 27.41 -6.31 -23.82
CA ASP A 202 28.60 -6.15 -24.64
C ASP A 202 29.06 -7.48 -25.25
N ARG A 203 28.76 -8.60 -24.58
CA ARG A 203 29.03 -9.95 -25.13
C ARG A 203 28.27 -10.18 -26.42
N LEU A 204 27.01 -9.74 -26.51
CA LEU A 204 26.23 -9.82 -27.75
C LEU A 204 26.84 -8.95 -28.85
N ALA A 205 27.28 -7.73 -28.51
CA ALA A 205 27.89 -6.82 -29.47
C ALA A 205 29.22 -7.35 -30.05
N ALA A 206 29.98 -8.11 -29.26
CA ALA A 206 31.25 -8.70 -29.65
C ALA A 206 31.15 -9.90 -30.61
N LEU A 207 29.97 -10.51 -30.76
CA LEU A 207 29.78 -11.68 -31.62
C LEU A 207 29.86 -11.35 -33.12
N SER A 208 30.07 -12.38 -33.95
CA SER A 208 30.04 -12.24 -35.40
C SER A 208 28.67 -11.79 -35.91
N GLU A 209 28.58 -11.19 -37.10
CA GLU A 209 27.30 -10.71 -37.64
C GLU A 209 26.26 -11.84 -37.81
N ALA A 210 26.71 -13.02 -38.21
CA ALA A 210 25.84 -14.19 -38.38
C ALA A 210 25.28 -14.69 -37.04
N GLU A 211 26.13 -14.80 -36.01
CA GLU A 211 25.69 -15.16 -34.65
C GLU A 211 24.75 -14.11 -34.07
N ARG A 212 25.10 -12.82 -34.15
CA ARG A 212 24.27 -11.72 -33.64
C ARG A 212 22.86 -11.75 -34.21
N ARG A 213 22.76 -11.90 -35.54
CA ARG A 213 21.47 -11.96 -36.24
C ARG A 213 20.67 -13.20 -35.84
N GLY A 214 21.29 -14.38 -35.88
CA GLY A 214 20.61 -15.63 -35.57
C GLY A 214 20.18 -15.76 -34.11
N ILE A 215 21.00 -15.31 -33.16
CA ILE A 215 20.65 -15.25 -31.74
C ILE A 215 19.51 -14.25 -31.50
N SER A 216 19.58 -13.06 -32.12
CA SER A 216 18.54 -12.04 -31.94
C SER A 216 17.19 -12.48 -32.50
N GLU A 217 17.18 -13.12 -33.67
CA GLU A 217 15.96 -13.68 -34.26
C GLU A 217 15.36 -14.80 -33.42
N TRP A 218 16.19 -15.69 -32.87
CA TRP A 218 15.72 -16.76 -32.00
C TRP A 218 15.17 -16.22 -30.68
N LEU A 219 15.83 -15.24 -30.05
CA LEU A 219 15.34 -14.58 -28.84
C LEU A 219 14.03 -13.83 -29.10
N ALA A 220 13.90 -13.15 -30.24
CA ALA A 220 12.65 -12.50 -30.64
C ALA A 220 11.48 -13.47 -30.76
N GLN A 221 11.72 -14.68 -31.27
CA GLN A 221 10.69 -15.72 -31.41
C GLN A 221 10.26 -16.31 -30.05
N ASN A 222 11.18 -16.40 -29.08
CA ASN A 222 10.93 -17.04 -27.79
C ASN A 222 10.42 -16.04 -26.72
N ALA A 223 11.01 -14.85 -26.64
CA ALA A 223 10.63 -13.81 -25.68
C ALA A 223 9.50 -12.91 -26.17
N GLY A 224 9.16 -12.93 -27.47
CA GLY A 224 8.03 -12.20 -28.05
C GLY A 224 8.38 -10.82 -28.63
N GLU A 225 7.34 -10.06 -29.00
CA GLU A 225 7.45 -8.84 -29.83
C GLU A 225 8.24 -7.68 -29.18
N ALA A 226 8.48 -7.72 -27.87
CA ALA A 226 9.26 -6.71 -27.14
C ALA A 226 10.78 -6.91 -27.29
N ALA A 227 11.24 -8.15 -27.50
CA ALA A 227 12.66 -8.50 -27.51
C ALA A 227 13.48 -7.84 -28.65
N PRO A 228 12.96 -7.67 -29.89
CA PRO A 228 13.70 -6.98 -30.95
C PRO A 228 14.15 -5.57 -30.58
N VAL A 229 13.34 -4.80 -29.84
CA VAL A 229 13.68 -3.44 -29.42
C VAL A 229 14.80 -3.47 -28.39
N LEU A 230 14.64 -4.32 -27.36
CA LEU A 230 15.61 -4.50 -26.29
C LEU A 230 17.00 -4.91 -26.81
N LEU A 231 17.04 -5.91 -27.69
CA LEU A 231 18.29 -6.42 -28.26
C LEU A 231 18.98 -5.36 -29.13
N ARG A 232 18.22 -4.51 -29.82
CA ARG A 232 18.78 -3.41 -30.58
C ARG A 232 19.38 -2.32 -29.68
N LEU A 233 18.71 -1.99 -28.57
CA LEU A 233 19.26 -1.09 -27.57
C LEU A 233 20.56 -1.64 -26.97
N ALA A 234 20.60 -2.93 -26.66
CA ALA A 234 21.82 -3.61 -26.20
C ALA A 234 22.95 -3.50 -27.23
N LEU A 235 22.69 -3.76 -28.51
CA LEU A 235 23.67 -3.62 -29.60
C LEU A 235 24.16 -2.17 -29.83
N GLN A 236 23.38 -1.18 -29.39
CA GLN A 236 23.74 0.24 -29.42
C GLN A 236 24.51 0.70 -28.17
N GLY A 237 24.81 -0.21 -27.23
CA GLY A 237 25.45 0.13 -25.95
C GLY A 237 24.49 0.77 -24.94
N ARG A 238 23.18 0.70 -25.17
CA ARG A 238 22.12 1.30 -24.32
C ARG A 238 21.32 0.25 -23.54
N GLY A 239 21.89 -0.95 -23.34
CA GLY A 239 21.25 -2.04 -22.60
C GLY A 239 20.90 -1.67 -21.15
N ALA A 240 21.77 -0.91 -20.49
CA ALA A 240 21.55 -0.46 -19.11
C ALA A 240 20.37 0.51 -18.99
N GLU A 241 20.12 1.32 -20.02
CA GLU A 241 19.01 2.28 -20.08
C GLU A 241 17.69 1.62 -20.55
N ALA A 242 17.72 0.33 -20.92
CA ALA A 242 16.64 -0.25 -21.69
C ALA A 242 15.28 -0.19 -20.95
N THR A 243 15.25 -0.50 -19.66
CA THR A 243 14.03 -0.39 -18.85
C THR A 243 13.52 1.05 -18.80
N ALA A 244 14.40 2.03 -18.60
CA ALA A 244 14.04 3.45 -18.56
C ALA A 244 13.46 3.92 -19.90
N LEU A 245 14.10 3.55 -21.02
CA LEU A 245 13.61 3.82 -22.37
C LEU A 245 12.28 3.12 -22.64
N GLY A 246 12.06 1.94 -22.07
CA GLY A 246 10.79 1.24 -22.11
C GLY A 246 9.62 2.05 -21.56
N VAL A 247 9.86 2.84 -20.51
CA VAL A 247 8.85 3.78 -19.98
C VAL A 247 8.52 4.86 -21.01
N LEU A 248 9.52 5.43 -21.69
CA LEU A 248 9.29 6.42 -22.75
C LEU A 248 8.50 5.83 -23.93
N ALA A 249 8.65 4.54 -24.21
CA ALA A 249 7.88 3.88 -25.26
C ALA A 249 6.36 3.86 -24.99
N SER A 250 5.91 4.11 -23.76
CA SER A 250 4.49 4.23 -23.41
C SER A 250 3.79 5.42 -24.10
N VAL A 251 4.54 6.37 -24.68
CA VAL A 251 3.93 7.39 -25.56
C VAL A 251 3.13 6.73 -26.69
N MET A 252 3.54 5.55 -27.17
CA MET A 252 2.83 4.82 -28.23
C MET A 252 1.57 4.09 -27.77
N THR A 253 1.37 3.95 -26.46
CA THR A 253 0.17 3.33 -25.87
C THR A 253 -0.84 4.36 -25.37
N GLY A 254 -0.47 5.64 -25.26
CA GLY A 254 -1.36 6.73 -24.84
C GLY A 254 -2.28 7.23 -25.96
N ASP A 255 -3.48 7.66 -25.58
CA ASP A 255 -4.50 8.23 -26.49
C ASP A 255 -4.12 9.63 -27.02
N THR A 256 -3.11 10.26 -26.44
CA THR A 256 -2.70 11.66 -26.66
C THR A 256 -1.41 11.83 -27.48
N ALA A 257 -0.91 10.77 -28.12
CA ALA A 257 0.36 10.82 -28.85
C ALA A 257 0.31 11.85 -30.00
N SER A 258 0.88 13.03 -29.79
CA SER A 258 1.02 14.05 -30.82
C SER A 258 2.01 13.61 -31.90
N ALA A 259 1.90 14.17 -33.11
CA ALA A 259 2.87 13.90 -34.18
C ALA A 259 4.31 14.24 -33.75
N ASP A 260 4.48 15.31 -32.98
CA ASP A 260 5.78 15.74 -32.46
C ASP A 260 6.36 14.73 -31.45
N ALA A 261 5.51 14.19 -30.57
CA ALA A 261 5.93 13.16 -29.61
C ALA A 261 6.37 11.86 -30.31
N ALA A 262 5.68 11.48 -31.41
CA ALA A 262 6.08 10.33 -32.22
C ALA A 262 7.43 10.55 -32.91
N VAL A 263 7.69 11.77 -33.41
CA VAL A 263 8.99 12.14 -34.01
C VAL A 263 10.10 12.14 -32.97
N ALA A 264 9.86 12.74 -31.80
CA ALA A 264 10.80 12.75 -30.68
C ALA A 264 11.14 11.32 -30.24
N LEU A 265 10.14 10.45 -30.07
CA LEU A 265 10.34 9.03 -29.74
C LEU A 265 11.13 8.29 -30.85
N GLY A 266 10.86 8.62 -32.11
CA GLY A 266 11.63 8.11 -33.25
C GLY A 266 13.12 8.49 -33.21
N SER A 267 13.46 9.66 -32.66
CA SER A 267 14.85 10.06 -32.45
C SER A 267 15.55 9.25 -31.35
N VAL A 268 14.79 8.85 -30.31
CA VAL A 268 15.28 8.03 -29.20
C VAL A 268 15.52 6.58 -29.62
N PHE A 269 14.62 5.98 -30.41
CA PHE A 269 14.68 4.55 -30.78
C PHE A 269 15.24 4.27 -32.18
N GLY A 270 15.39 5.31 -33.01
CA GLY A 270 15.82 5.22 -34.40
C GLY A 270 14.74 4.69 -35.36
N SER A 271 15.03 4.75 -36.65
CA SER A 271 14.10 4.41 -37.75
C SER A 271 13.80 2.91 -37.94
N GLY A 272 14.38 2.03 -37.11
CA GLY A 272 14.22 0.58 -37.24
C GLY A 272 13.07 -0.03 -36.45
N SER A 273 12.45 0.70 -35.51
CA SER A 273 11.46 0.15 -34.58
C SER A 273 10.05 0.33 -35.11
N ARG A 274 9.25 -0.74 -35.15
CA ARG A 274 7.86 -0.65 -35.56
C ARG A 274 7.00 -0.15 -34.39
N PRO A 275 5.93 0.62 -34.64
CA PRO A 275 5.02 1.05 -33.56
C PRO A 275 4.43 -0.11 -32.75
N SER A 276 4.16 -1.27 -33.37
CA SER A 276 3.70 -2.47 -32.66
C SER A 276 4.75 -3.02 -31.69
N GLU A 277 6.02 -3.06 -32.11
CA GLU A 277 7.14 -3.51 -31.28
C GLU A 277 7.35 -2.57 -30.09
N LEU A 278 7.27 -1.25 -30.30
CA LEU A 278 7.37 -0.26 -29.22
C LEU A 278 6.23 -0.39 -28.21
N ARG A 279 4.99 -0.63 -28.66
CA ARG A 279 3.87 -0.88 -27.75
C ARG A 279 4.04 -2.18 -26.95
N ALA A 280 4.49 -3.25 -27.59
CA ALA A 280 4.77 -4.51 -26.91
C ALA A 280 5.90 -4.35 -25.88
N TYR A 281 6.94 -3.58 -26.25
CA TYR A 281 8.07 -3.26 -25.38
C TYR A 281 7.65 -2.45 -24.17
N ALA A 282 6.87 -1.38 -24.36
CA ALA A 282 6.31 -0.58 -23.28
C ALA A 282 5.53 -1.44 -22.28
N ARG A 283 4.59 -2.25 -22.77
CA ARG A 283 3.77 -3.13 -21.91
C ARG A 283 4.59 -4.15 -21.12
N ALA A 284 5.63 -4.72 -21.72
CA ALA A 284 6.50 -5.67 -21.03
C ALA A 284 7.28 -4.99 -19.90
N VAL A 285 7.75 -3.75 -20.14
CA VAL A 285 8.44 -2.93 -19.15
C VAL A 285 7.50 -2.50 -18.02
N GLU A 286 6.27 -2.07 -18.34
CA GLU A 286 5.24 -1.74 -17.35
C GLU A 286 4.91 -2.96 -16.45
N GLY A 287 4.76 -4.14 -17.05
CA GLY A 287 4.55 -5.39 -16.30
C GLY A 287 5.73 -5.76 -15.40
N THR A 288 6.96 -5.46 -15.83
CA THR A 288 8.17 -5.62 -15.01
C THR A 288 8.19 -4.66 -13.84
N LEU A 289 7.96 -3.37 -14.10
CA LEU A 289 7.96 -2.33 -13.07
C LEU A 289 6.87 -2.57 -12.03
N THR A 290 5.67 -2.99 -12.45
CA THR A 290 4.58 -3.33 -11.54
C THR A 290 4.99 -4.43 -10.55
N ARG A 291 5.68 -5.48 -11.03
CA ARG A 291 6.20 -6.55 -10.15
C ARG A 291 7.29 -6.04 -9.21
N TRP A 292 8.24 -5.24 -9.71
CA TRP A 292 9.30 -4.66 -8.86
C TRP A 292 8.75 -3.72 -7.79
N ILE A 293 7.72 -2.92 -8.11
CA ILE A 293 7.03 -2.07 -7.14
C ILE A 293 6.32 -2.92 -6.08
N GLY A 294 5.71 -4.05 -6.49
CA GLY A 294 5.16 -5.04 -5.57
C GLY A 294 6.21 -5.63 -4.62
N GLU A 295 7.40 -5.98 -5.13
CA GLU A 295 8.53 -6.45 -4.32
C GLU A 295 9.05 -5.36 -3.36
N ALA A 296 9.08 -4.11 -3.81
CA ALA A 296 9.52 -2.96 -3.02
C ALA A 296 8.56 -2.56 -1.89
N SER A 297 7.32 -3.08 -1.90
CA SER A 297 6.29 -2.80 -0.89
C SER A 297 6.45 -3.62 0.40
N GLY A 298 7.41 -4.56 0.43
CA GLY A 298 7.70 -5.40 1.59
C GLY A 298 8.45 -4.68 2.73
N ARG A 299 8.93 -5.47 3.69
CA ARG A 299 9.82 -4.99 4.77
C ARG A 299 11.11 -5.82 4.76
N GLY A 300 12.26 -5.15 4.88
CA GLY A 300 13.57 -5.79 4.99
C GLY A 300 14.55 -5.38 3.89
N PRO A 301 15.83 -5.83 3.96
CA PRO A 301 16.89 -5.37 3.08
C PRO A 301 16.62 -5.59 1.58
N GLN A 302 16.02 -6.74 1.23
CA GLN A 302 15.67 -7.06 -0.16
C GLN A 302 14.60 -6.11 -0.73
N SER A 303 13.65 -5.68 0.10
CA SER A 303 12.62 -4.70 -0.30
C SER A 303 13.23 -3.32 -0.52
N GLU A 304 14.23 -2.94 0.29
CA GLU A 304 14.93 -1.66 0.14
C GLU A 304 15.80 -1.64 -1.12
N GLU A 305 16.50 -2.73 -1.42
CA GLU A 305 17.24 -2.89 -2.68
C GLU A 305 16.31 -2.84 -3.91
N ALA A 306 15.14 -3.48 -3.82
CA ALA A 306 14.12 -3.41 -4.86
C ALA A 306 13.58 -1.98 -5.03
N ARG A 307 13.33 -1.27 -3.92
CA ARG A 307 12.91 0.13 -3.91
C ARG A 307 13.93 1.03 -4.58
N GLN A 308 15.21 0.95 -4.20
CA GLN A 308 16.27 1.76 -4.80
C GLN A 308 16.39 1.50 -6.31
N ARG A 309 16.29 0.23 -6.73
CA ARG A 309 16.29 -0.15 -8.14
C ARG A 309 15.16 0.50 -8.93
N VAL A 310 13.95 0.51 -8.38
CA VAL A 310 12.78 1.15 -9.01
C VAL A 310 13.02 2.66 -9.12
N VAL A 311 13.48 3.30 -8.04
CA VAL A 311 13.82 4.72 -8.00
C VAL A 311 14.83 5.06 -9.10
N ASP A 312 15.98 4.38 -9.14
CA ASP A 312 17.04 4.68 -10.10
C ASP A 312 16.56 4.63 -11.55
N VAL A 313 15.78 3.60 -11.91
CA VAL A 313 15.24 3.43 -13.27
C VAL A 313 14.24 4.51 -13.63
N LEU A 314 13.36 4.88 -12.71
CA LEU A 314 12.29 5.86 -12.99
C LEU A 314 12.81 7.29 -13.03
N TYR A 315 13.78 7.65 -12.17
CA TYR A 315 14.48 8.93 -12.29
C TYR A 315 15.33 9.01 -13.57
N GLN A 316 15.97 7.90 -13.97
CA GLN A 316 16.66 7.84 -15.26
C GLN A 316 15.68 8.01 -16.42
N ALA A 317 14.50 7.39 -16.36
CA ALA A 317 13.45 7.54 -17.37
C ALA A 317 12.98 9.00 -17.47
N ASP A 318 12.70 9.67 -16.34
CA ASP A 318 12.30 11.08 -16.34
C ASP A 318 13.36 11.99 -16.97
N ARG A 319 14.64 11.80 -16.63
CA ARG A 319 15.73 12.57 -17.25
C ARG A 319 15.79 12.35 -18.76
N LEU A 320 15.66 11.11 -19.21
CA LEU A 320 15.66 10.78 -20.65
C LEU A 320 14.42 11.35 -21.35
N ALA A 321 13.27 11.39 -20.68
CA ALA A 321 12.06 12.00 -21.21
C ALA A 321 12.23 13.51 -21.39
N ASP A 322 12.86 14.19 -20.44
CA ASP A 322 13.17 15.62 -20.53
C ASP A 322 14.15 15.94 -21.67
N GLU A 323 15.25 15.19 -21.75
CA GLU A 323 16.25 15.30 -22.83
C GLU A 323 15.65 15.06 -24.22
N ALA A 324 14.64 14.20 -24.32
CA ALA A 324 13.92 13.90 -25.55
C ALA A 324 12.72 14.84 -25.81
N HIS A 325 12.44 15.80 -24.93
CA HIS A 325 11.25 16.66 -24.97
C HIS A 325 9.92 15.88 -24.99
N LEU A 326 9.87 14.74 -24.29
CA LEU A 326 8.71 13.86 -24.16
C LEU A 326 7.91 14.08 -22.87
N THR A 327 8.39 14.90 -21.94
CA THR A 327 7.76 15.13 -20.61
C THR A 327 6.27 15.44 -20.70
N ALA A 328 5.86 16.35 -21.59
CA ALA A 328 4.45 16.72 -21.75
C ALA A 328 3.59 15.56 -22.31
N ALA A 329 4.14 14.76 -23.23
CA ALA A 329 3.44 13.59 -23.78
C ALA A 329 3.33 12.44 -22.76
N LEU A 330 4.21 12.43 -21.76
CA LEU A 330 4.28 11.43 -20.70
C LEU A 330 3.68 11.92 -19.37
N ALA A 331 3.08 13.10 -19.32
CA ALA A 331 2.54 13.70 -18.10
C ALA A 331 1.48 12.81 -17.40
N GLY A 332 0.73 12.01 -18.17
CA GLY A 332 -0.23 11.05 -17.63
C GLY A 332 0.35 9.69 -17.22
N ASN A 333 1.65 9.44 -17.46
CA ASN A 333 2.28 8.15 -17.21
C ASN A 333 2.21 7.79 -15.71
N PRO A 334 1.79 6.57 -15.34
CA PRO A 334 1.54 6.20 -13.94
C PRO A 334 2.79 5.78 -13.16
N PHE A 335 3.96 5.77 -13.81
CA PHE A 335 5.24 5.36 -13.21
C PHE A 335 6.22 6.51 -13.04
N LEU A 336 6.13 7.57 -13.84
CA LEU A 336 7.13 8.64 -13.84
C LEU A 336 6.95 9.62 -12.66
N PRO A 337 8.02 9.98 -11.93
CA PRO A 337 7.97 11.03 -10.92
C PRO A 337 7.38 12.36 -11.43
N SER A 338 7.70 12.76 -12.67
CA SER A 338 7.12 13.93 -13.33
C SER A 338 5.61 13.81 -13.53
N GLY A 339 5.10 12.61 -13.86
CA GLY A 339 3.67 12.34 -13.96
C GLY A 339 2.95 12.43 -12.61
N PHE A 340 3.59 11.98 -11.53
CA PHE A 340 3.09 12.20 -10.18
C PHE A 340 2.99 13.69 -9.84
N GLN A 341 4.01 14.47 -10.21
CA GLN A 341 4.04 15.91 -10.01
C GLN A 341 2.94 16.63 -10.82
N THR A 342 2.68 16.22 -12.06
CA THR A 342 1.55 16.74 -12.84
C THR A 342 0.22 16.49 -12.13
N ARG A 343 -0.02 15.29 -11.61
CA ARG A 343 -1.26 14.97 -10.87
C ARG A 343 -1.40 15.81 -9.61
N LEU A 344 -0.30 16.14 -8.93
CA LEU A 344 -0.31 17.06 -7.79
C LEU A 344 -0.63 18.50 -8.20
N HIS A 345 -0.19 18.96 -9.37
CA HIS A 345 -0.61 20.26 -9.91
C HIS A 345 -2.10 20.31 -10.25
N GLU A 346 -2.62 19.27 -10.89
CA GLU A 346 -4.05 19.13 -11.15
C GLU A 346 -4.86 19.14 -9.85
N LEU A 347 -4.36 18.50 -8.79
CA LEU A 347 -4.96 18.60 -7.46
C LEU A 347 -4.92 20.03 -6.90
N ALA A 348 -3.81 20.75 -7.07
CA ALA A 348 -3.70 22.13 -6.60
C ALA A 348 -4.76 23.03 -7.26
N ASP A 349 -4.99 22.87 -8.56
CA ASP A 349 -6.05 23.58 -9.29
C ASP A 349 -7.44 23.13 -8.80
N ALA A 350 -7.67 21.82 -8.69
CA ALA A 350 -8.95 21.25 -8.26
C ALA A 350 -9.36 21.63 -6.82
N LEU A 351 -8.40 21.89 -5.93
CA LEU A 351 -8.66 22.41 -4.58
C LEU A 351 -9.35 23.79 -4.60
N HIS A 352 -9.14 24.59 -5.66
CA HIS A 352 -9.82 25.88 -5.82
C HIS A 352 -11.22 25.74 -6.44
N GLU A 353 -11.49 24.64 -7.16
CA GLU A 353 -12.77 24.41 -7.83
C GLU A 353 -13.86 23.90 -6.88
N GLY A 354 -13.47 23.06 -5.91
CA GLY A 354 -14.38 22.57 -4.88
C GLY A 354 -14.12 21.12 -4.47
N PRO A 355 -14.86 20.61 -3.47
CA PRO A 355 -14.57 19.31 -2.83
C PRO A 355 -14.70 18.11 -3.78
N GLN A 356 -15.61 18.15 -4.76
CA GLN A 356 -15.80 17.04 -5.72
C GLN A 356 -14.65 16.94 -6.73
N ALA A 357 -14.23 18.09 -7.28
CA ALA A 357 -13.08 18.16 -8.19
C ALA A 357 -11.80 17.73 -7.46
N ALA A 358 -11.58 18.27 -6.25
CA ALA A 358 -10.43 17.92 -5.42
C ALA A 358 -10.40 16.43 -5.03
N GLN A 359 -11.56 15.83 -4.72
CA GLN A 359 -11.68 14.40 -4.46
C GLN A 359 -11.26 13.57 -5.68
N SER A 360 -11.79 13.91 -6.86
CA SER A 360 -11.44 13.23 -8.10
C SER A 360 -9.94 13.35 -8.38
N ALA A 361 -9.36 14.54 -8.27
CA ALA A 361 -7.93 14.75 -8.48
C ALA A 361 -7.06 13.98 -7.46
N TRP A 362 -7.49 13.89 -6.19
CA TRP A 362 -6.79 13.10 -5.18
C TRP A 362 -6.84 11.59 -5.46
N GLU A 363 -7.95 11.08 -5.99
CA GLU A 363 -8.05 9.69 -6.45
C GLU A 363 -7.03 9.43 -7.57
N HIS A 364 -6.91 10.34 -8.54
CA HIS A 364 -5.90 10.25 -9.59
C HIS A 364 -4.46 10.29 -9.02
N VAL A 365 -4.17 11.12 -8.02
CA VAL A 365 -2.87 11.13 -7.31
C VAL A 365 -2.61 9.78 -6.63
N SER A 366 -3.63 9.21 -5.99
CA SER A 366 -3.54 7.96 -5.22
C SER A 366 -3.38 6.71 -6.10
N GLU A 367 -3.90 6.74 -7.32
CA GLU A 367 -3.76 5.67 -8.32
C GLU A 367 -2.36 5.58 -8.95
N HIS A 368 -1.51 6.59 -8.75
CA HIS A 368 -0.16 6.59 -9.27
C HIS A 368 0.66 5.43 -8.68
N GLN A 369 1.43 4.70 -9.49
CA GLN A 369 2.10 3.46 -9.03
C GLN A 369 3.16 3.73 -7.95
N LEU A 370 3.74 4.93 -7.94
CA LEU A 370 4.70 5.37 -6.91
C LEU A 370 4.05 5.98 -5.66
N ALA A 371 2.73 6.23 -5.65
CA ALA A 371 2.04 6.94 -4.57
C ALA A 371 2.26 6.27 -3.20
N VAL A 372 1.98 4.96 -3.12
CA VAL A 372 2.06 4.20 -1.88
C VAL A 372 3.50 3.90 -1.47
N VAL A 373 4.34 3.56 -2.43
CA VAL A 373 5.71 3.11 -2.16
C VAL A 373 6.61 4.31 -1.87
N LEU A 374 6.70 5.28 -2.78
CA LEU A 374 7.67 6.37 -2.69
C LEU A 374 7.14 7.63 -2.00
N TYR A 375 5.87 7.97 -2.22
CA TYR A 375 5.32 9.26 -1.79
C TYR A 375 4.15 9.17 -0.79
N PRO A 376 4.14 8.24 0.20
CA PRO A 376 2.99 8.06 1.07
C PRO A 376 2.64 9.32 1.87
N LYS A 377 3.66 10.10 2.29
CA LYS A 377 3.44 11.37 3.00
C LYS A 377 2.76 12.42 2.12
N ARG A 378 3.16 12.57 0.85
CA ARG A 378 2.55 13.55 -0.07
C ARG A 378 1.11 13.19 -0.39
N VAL A 379 0.82 11.90 -0.59
CA VAL A 379 -0.53 11.39 -0.78
C VAL A 379 -1.40 11.65 0.47
N GLU A 380 -0.83 11.49 1.66
CA GLU A 380 -1.52 11.77 2.91
C GLU A 380 -1.82 13.26 3.11
N LEU A 381 -0.88 14.14 2.79
CA LEU A 381 -1.09 15.60 2.82
C LEU A 381 -2.18 16.03 1.84
N ALA A 382 -2.13 15.51 0.61
CA ALA A 382 -3.18 15.70 -0.38
C ALA A 382 -4.55 15.25 0.16
N ARG A 383 -4.61 14.08 0.80
CA ARG A 383 -5.83 13.55 1.43
C ARG A 383 -6.36 14.46 2.53
N MET A 384 -5.48 14.94 3.41
CA MET A 384 -5.85 15.85 4.49
C MET A 384 -6.38 17.18 3.95
N ALA A 385 -5.80 17.71 2.86
CA ALA A 385 -6.28 18.95 2.24
C ALA A 385 -7.69 18.79 1.67
N VAL A 386 -7.97 17.69 0.96
CA VAL A 386 -9.33 17.38 0.46
C VAL A 386 -10.31 17.21 1.62
N ARG A 387 -9.93 16.53 2.70
CA ARG A 387 -10.74 16.37 3.91
C ARG A 387 -11.12 17.72 4.52
N LEU A 388 -10.16 18.63 4.70
CA LEU A 388 -10.40 19.98 5.20
C LEU A 388 -11.31 20.78 4.27
N LEU A 389 -11.11 20.67 2.95
CA LEU A 389 -11.99 21.33 1.98
C LEU A 389 -13.43 20.82 2.07
N ARG A 390 -13.64 19.52 2.26
CA ARG A 390 -14.99 18.97 2.52
C ARG A 390 -15.59 19.53 3.80
N TRP A 391 -14.83 19.55 4.89
CA TRP A 391 -15.29 20.14 6.15
C TRP A 391 -15.67 21.62 6.01
N LEU A 392 -14.86 22.42 5.31
CA LEU A 392 -15.13 23.82 5.02
C LEU A 392 -16.45 24.03 4.25
N ASN A 393 -16.88 23.04 3.47
CA ASN A 393 -18.15 23.05 2.74
C ASN A 393 -19.33 22.49 3.54
N THR A 394 -19.12 22.04 4.78
CA THR A 394 -20.23 21.68 5.69
C THR A 394 -20.83 22.93 6.33
N PRO A 395 -22.12 22.91 6.72
CA PRO A 395 -22.75 24.03 7.44
C PRO A 395 -21.96 24.44 8.69
N GLU A 396 -21.90 25.75 8.98
CA GLU A 396 -21.22 26.26 10.16
C GLU A 396 -21.89 25.75 11.45
N PRO A 397 -21.16 25.04 12.33
CA PRO A 397 -21.76 24.48 13.52
C PRO A 397 -21.92 25.56 14.60
N ALA A 398 -23.03 25.51 15.34
CA ALA A 398 -23.28 26.37 16.48
C ALA A 398 -22.82 25.71 17.78
N VAL A 399 -22.17 26.47 18.68
CA VAL A 399 -21.78 25.98 20.01
C VAL A 399 -22.95 26.13 20.99
N ILE A 400 -23.57 24.99 21.37
CA ILE A 400 -24.79 24.97 22.19
C ILE A 400 -24.49 25.01 23.70
N SER A 401 -23.53 24.19 24.15
CA SER A 401 -23.12 24.08 25.56
C SER A 401 -21.71 23.50 25.65
N VAL A 402 -21.07 23.59 26.83
CA VAL A 402 -19.74 23.00 27.06
C VAL A 402 -19.75 21.49 26.81
N GLY A 403 -20.72 20.76 27.38
CA GLY A 403 -20.83 19.31 27.22
C GLY A 403 -21.05 18.88 25.77
N TRP A 404 -21.90 19.61 25.05
CA TRP A 404 -22.11 19.37 23.62
C TRP A 404 -20.84 19.66 22.81
N ALA A 405 -20.15 20.77 23.10
CA ALA A 405 -18.97 21.21 22.36
C ALA A 405 -17.79 20.23 22.50
N VAL A 406 -17.53 19.69 23.69
CA VAL A 406 -16.46 18.69 23.87
C VAL A 406 -16.80 17.36 23.18
N CYS A 407 -18.08 16.97 23.16
CA CYS A 407 -18.53 15.81 22.38
C CYS A 407 -18.36 16.04 20.88
N ALA A 408 -18.76 17.22 20.38
CA ALA A 408 -18.57 17.62 18.98
C ALA A 408 -17.08 17.70 18.63
N HIS A 409 -16.23 18.14 19.55
CA HIS A 409 -14.79 18.17 19.34
C HIS A 409 -14.19 16.77 19.21
N VAL A 410 -14.60 15.79 20.03
CA VAL A 410 -14.14 14.40 19.86
C VAL A 410 -14.69 13.75 18.59
N ALA A 411 -15.95 14.04 18.21
CA ALA A 411 -16.61 13.43 17.07
C ALA A 411 -16.24 14.05 15.72
N ASP A 412 -15.92 15.35 15.68
CA ASP A 412 -15.77 16.13 14.46
C ASP A 412 -14.52 17.02 14.48
N TRP A 413 -14.46 18.04 15.35
CA TRP A 413 -13.44 19.09 15.22
C TRP A 413 -12.00 18.64 15.55
N GLY A 414 -11.84 17.60 16.36
CA GLY A 414 -10.54 16.97 16.60
C GLY A 414 -10.00 16.26 15.35
N TRP A 415 -10.87 15.82 14.44
CA TRP A 415 -10.46 15.31 13.14
C TRP A 415 -9.97 16.44 12.22
N VAL A 416 -10.57 17.64 12.33
CA VAL A 416 -10.08 18.85 11.66
C VAL A 416 -8.68 19.19 12.19
N ASP A 417 -8.49 19.19 13.51
CA ASP A 417 -7.20 19.47 14.14
C ASP A 417 -6.13 18.44 13.71
N ARG A 418 -6.50 17.17 13.51
CA ARG A 418 -5.62 16.13 12.94
C ARG A 418 -5.15 16.50 11.53
N ALA A 419 -6.08 16.89 10.65
CA ALA A 419 -5.74 17.26 9.28
C ALA A 419 -4.93 18.57 9.23
N LEU A 420 -5.27 19.56 10.07
CA LEU A 420 -4.50 20.80 10.23
C LEU A 420 -3.07 20.53 10.69
N ALA A 421 -2.86 19.64 11.66
CA ALA A 421 -1.52 19.30 12.14
C ALA A 421 -0.63 18.74 11.02
N GLN A 422 -1.19 17.89 10.15
CA GLN A 422 -0.48 17.33 9.00
C GLN A 422 -0.15 18.41 7.95
N LEU A 423 -1.12 19.23 7.54
CA LEU A 423 -0.87 20.33 6.59
C LEU A 423 0.12 21.36 7.11
N TRP A 424 0.10 21.63 8.43
CA TRP A 424 1.05 22.52 9.08
C TRP A 424 2.50 22.03 8.98
N VAL A 425 2.71 20.71 9.07
CA VAL A 425 4.04 20.12 8.82
C VAL A 425 4.42 20.27 7.35
N GLY A 426 3.46 20.04 6.45
CA GLY A 426 3.64 20.24 5.02
C GLY A 426 4.68 19.30 4.38
N ASP A 427 5.08 19.68 3.18
CA ASP A 427 6.06 18.99 2.34
C ASP A 427 7.12 19.99 1.87
N ASP A 428 8.37 19.81 2.31
CA ASP A 428 9.49 20.69 1.98
C ASP A 428 9.84 20.67 0.50
N GLU A 429 9.44 19.60 -0.20
CA GLU A 429 9.70 19.42 -1.63
C GLU A 429 8.47 19.76 -2.49
N ALA A 430 7.40 20.30 -1.90
CA ALA A 430 6.21 20.70 -2.64
C ALA A 430 6.51 21.90 -3.54
N GLU A 431 5.99 21.85 -4.76
CA GLU A 431 6.07 22.98 -5.68
C GLU A 431 5.27 24.20 -5.16
N PRO A 432 5.68 25.44 -5.50
CA PRO A 432 5.08 26.65 -4.94
C PRO A 432 3.56 26.76 -5.10
N ALA A 433 3.01 26.31 -6.23
CA ALA A 433 1.57 26.34 -6.51
C ALA A 433 0.79 25.40 -5.57
N LEU A 434 1.26 24.17 -5.40
CA LEU A 434 0.67 23.20 -4.48
C LEU A 434 0.78 23.67 -3.02
N ALA A 435 1.96 24.15 -2.62
CA ALA A 435 2.18 24.68 -1.29
C ALA A 435 1.25 25.87 -0.98
N GLN A 436 0.97 26.73 -1.97
CA GLN A 436 0.01 27.82 -1.83
C GLN A 436 -1.43 27.30 -1.70
N ALA A 437 -1.83 26.32 -2.50
CA ALA A 437 -3.16 25.70 -2.40
C ALA A 437 -3.41 25.09 -1.01
N TYR A 438 -2.42 24.35 -0.48
CA TYR A 438 -2.48 23.80 0.88
C TYR A 438 -2.58 24.88 1.95
N ARG A 439 -1.80 25.97 1.85
CA ARG A 439 -1.90 27.11 2.79
C ARG A 439 -3.29 27.74 2.78
N THR A 440 -3.86 27.99 1.60
CA THR A 440 -5.21 28.57 1.48
C THR A 440 -6.26 27.72 2.21
N VAL A 441 -6.25 26.40 2.02
CA VAL A 441 -7.19 25.49 2.71
C VAL A 441 -6.92 25.43 4.21
N HIS A 442 -5.65 25.33 4.60
CA HIS A 442 -5.23 25.31 6.00
C HIS A 442 -5.69 26.56 6.76
N ASP A 443 -5.44 27.75 6.20
CA ASP A 443 -5.73 29.01 6.88
C ASP A 443 -7.23 29.26 7.00
N ALA A 444 -8.00 28.92 5.97
CA ALA A 444 -9.47 28.98 6.04
C ALA A 444 -10.03 28.04 7.13
N ALA A 445 -9.52 26.80 7.20
CA ALA A 445 -9.95 25.85 8.23
C ALA A 445 -9.55 26.29 9.64
N ARG A 446 -8.35 26.87 9.79
CA ARG A 446 -7.86 27.42 11.06
C ARG A 446 -8.71 28.60 11.52
N GLN A 447 -9.08 29.52 10.62
CA GLN A 447 -9.95 30.65 10.95
C GLN A 447 -11.33 30.18 11.44
N ARG A 448 -11.94 29.21 10.74
CA ARG A 448 -13.21 28.61 11.18
C ARG A 448 -13.09 27.91 12.53
N ARG A 449 -11.98 27.23 12.82
CA ARG A 449 -11.72 26.62 14.13
C ARG A 449 -11.59 27.68 15.24
N ALA A 450 -10.89 28.78 14.99
CA ALA A 450 -10.75 29.87 15.96
C ALA A 450 -12.10 30.46 16.40
N LEU A 451 -13.05 30.63 15.47
CA LEU A 451 -14.42 31.08 15.79
C LEU A 451 -15.16 30.11 16.72
N LEU A 452 -14.92 28.80 16.58
CA LEU A 452 -15.50 27.78 17.46
C LEU A 452 -14.86 27.80 18.85
N ASP A 453 -13.55 28.07 18.94
CA ASP A 453 -12.87 28.22 20.23
C ASP A 453 -13.37 29.48 20.98
N GLU A 454 -13.61 30.58 20.26
CA GLU A 454 -14.22 31.80 20.82
C GLU A 454 -15.64 31.52 21.33
N ALA A 455 -16.49 30.90 20.51
CA ALA A 455 -17.85 30.56 20.89
C ALA A 455 -17.91 29.57 22.07
N PHE A 456 -16.97 28.62 22.14
CA PHE A 456 -16.81 27.73 23.28
C PHE A 456 -16.38 28.47 24.55
N ALA A 457 -15.40 29.37 24.47
CA ALA A 457 -14.96 30.17 25.61
C ALA A 457 -16.10 31.01 26.21
N ALA A 458 -16.99 31.55 25.36
CA ALA A 458 -18.19 32.26 25.78
C ALA A 458 -19.17 31.38 26.57
N GLN A 459 -19.30 30.08 26.22
CA GLN A 459 -20.11 29.12 26.97
C GLN A 459 -19.41 28.60 28.23
N LEU A 460 -18.07 28.57 28.24
CA LEU A 460 -17.27 28.05 29.33
C LEU A 460 -17.42 28.89 30.61
N GLY A 461 -17.41 30.22 30.49
CA GLY A 461 -17.53 31.14 31.64
C GLY A 461 -18.75 30.86 32.54
N PRO A 462 -19.98 30.90 32.01
CA PRO A 462 -21.20 30.59 32.76
C PRO A 462 -21.23 29.15 33.30
N TRP A 463 -20.72 28.19 32.54
CA TRP A 463 -20.68 26.78 32.95
C TRP A 463 -19.77 26.56 34.16
N VAL A 464 -18.58 27.17 34.18
CA VAL A 464 -17.60 27.04 35.29
C VAL A 464 -18.18 27.54 36.61
N GLN A 465 -19.03 28.58 36.58
CA GLN A 465 -19.65 29.14 37.77
C GLN A 465 -20.76 28.26 38.35
N ARG A 466 -21.49 27.51 37.51
CA ARG A 466 -22.68 26.74 37.90
C ARG A 466 -22.41 25.26 38.10
N THR A 467 -21.39 24.72 37.45
CA THR A 467 -21.12 23.28 37.44
C THR A 467 -20.84 22.76 38.83
N SER A 468 -21.53 21.67 39.17
CA SER A 468 -21.27 20.89 40.37
C SER A 468 -21.34 19.40 40.04
N PRO A 469 -20.75 18.51 40.87
CA PRO A 469 -20.87 17.06 40.68
C PRO A 469 -22.32 16.54 40.62
N ALA A 470 -23.28 17.29 41.17
CA ALA A 470 -24.70 16.94 41.15
C ALA A 470 -25.44 17.41 39.90
N GLN A 471 -24.88 18.39 39.16
CA GLN A 471 -25.49 19.02 37.99
C GLN A 471 -24.39 19.35 36.97
N PRO A 472 -23.93 18.36 36.19
CA PRO A 472 -22.83 18.57 35.25
C PRO A 472 -23.26 19.23 33.92
N GLU A 473 -24.52 19.65 33.80
CA GLU A 473 -25.10 20.31 32.61
C GLU A 473 -24.83 19.57 31.27
N GLY A 474 -24.77 18.24 31.31
CA GLY A 474 -24.55 17.38 30.14
C GLY A 474 -23.07 17.20 29.74
N ALA A 475 -22.12 17.83 30.44
CA ALA A 475 -20.69 17.55 30.30
C ALA A 475 -20.27 16.38 31.20
N LEU A 476 -19.20 15.67 30.87
CA LEU A 476 -18.55 14.72 31.78
C LEU A 476 -17.32 15.41 32.40
N PRO A 477 -17.33 15.77 33.70
CA PRO A 477 -16.14 16.26 34.37
C PRO A 477 -15.01 15.22 34.39
N VAL A 478 -13.75 15.65 34.28
CA VAL A 478 -12.60 14.73 34.28
C VAL A 478 -12.50 13.86 35.54
N GLU A 479 -12.88 14.40 36.71
CA GLU A 479 -12.95 13.64 37.98
C GLU A 479 -13.96 12.47 37.95
N ASP A 480 -14.94 12.52 37.06
CA ASP A 480 -16.01 11.53 37.01
C ASP A 480 -15.74 10.42 35.98
N VAL A 481 -14.64 10.51 35.22
CA VAL A 481 -14.31 9.53 34.16
C VAL A 481 -14.10 8.14 34.75
N LEU A 482 -13.34 8.00 35.85
CA LEU A 482 -13.13 6.68 36.47
C LEU A 482 -14.45 6.06 36.93
N ARG A 483 -15.36 6.87 37.50
CA ARG A 483 -16.65 6.42 38.02
C ARG A 483 -17.63 6.05 36.90
N THR A 484 -17.68 6.86 35.85
CA THR A 484 -18.68 6.73 34.77
C THR A 484 -18.25 5.75 33.68
N ILE A 485 -16.95 5.63 33.41
CA ILE A 485 -16.40 4.85 32.30
C ILE A 485 -15.64 3.60 32.79
N ALA A 486 -14.63 3.78 33.66
CA ALA A 486 -13.77 2.66 34.05
C ALA A 486 -14.45 1.67 35.02
N LEU A 487 -15.22 2.18 35.98
CA LEU A 487 -15.87 1.35 37.01
C LEU A 487 -16.91 0.36 36.45
N PRO A 488 -17.76 0.70 35.46
CA PRO A 488 -18.60 -0.29 34.78
C PRO A 488 -17.82 -1.47 34.18
N LEU A 489 -16.64 -1.23 33.62
CA LEU A 489 -15.79 -2.28 33.03
C LEU A 489 -15.30 -3.26 34.10
N ALA A 490 -14.92 -2.76 35.28
CA ALA A 490 -14.43 -3.56 36.40
C ALA A 490 -15.43 -4.64 36.89
N LYS A 491 -16.73 -4.50 36.56
CA LYS A 491 -17.76 -5.51 36.86
C LYS A 491 -17.66 -6.75 35.95
N VAL A 492 -17.04 -6.62 34.78
CA VAL A 492 -16.85 -7.70 33.80
C VAL A 492 -15.42 -8.24 33.88
N ARG A 493 -14.44 -7.34 33.75
CA ARG A 493 -12.99 -7.63 33.82
C ARG A 493 -12.27 -6.41 34.39
N PRO A 494 -11.21 -6.58 35.19
CA PRO A 494 -10.49 -5.43 35.73
C PRO A 494 -9.85 -4.63 34.57
N PRO A 495 -10.18 -3.35 34.35
CA PRO A 495 -9.59 -2.56 33.29
C PRO A 495 -8.12 -2.20 33.54
N LEU A 496 -7.37 -2.02 32.45
CA LEU A 496 -6.12 -1.27 32.42
C LEU A 496 -6.44 0.19 32.04
N VAL A 497 -6.20 1.13 32.95
CA VAL A 497 -6.38 2.57 32.71
C VAL A 497 -5.05 3.16 32.25
N LEU A 498 -4.96 3.55 30.98
CA LEU A 498 -3.79 4.18 30.39
C LEU A 498 -4.04 5.68 30.26
N VAL A 499 -3.33 6.48 31.05
CA VAL A 499 -3.35 7.93 30.93
C VAL A 499 -2.27 8.36 29.95
N LEU A 500 -2.65 8.92 28.80
CA LEU A 500 -1.72 9.55 27.86
C LEU A 500 -1.68 11.04 28.14
N ASP A 501 -0.67 11.50 28.89
CA ASP A 501 -0.52 12.89 29.33
C ASP A 501 -0.43 13.83 28.13
N GLY A 502 -1.37 14.78 28.04
CA GLY A 502 -1.49 15.74 26.95
C GLY A 502 -2.08 15.20 25.65
N MET A 503 -2.74 14.04 25.62
CA MET A 503 -3.41 13.53 24.42
C MET A 503 -4.59 14.43 24.00
N SER A 504 -4.51 15.02 22.80
CA SER A 504 -5.61 15.78 22.17
C SER A 504 -6.60 14.86 21.43
N SER A 505 -7.77 15.39 21.09
CA SER A 505 -8.76 14.68 20.26
C SER A 505 -8.21 14.25 18.89
N ALA A 506 -7.30 15.04 18.30
CA ALA A 506 -6.62 14.68 17.06
C ALA A 506 -5.78 13.40 17.19
N VAL A 507 -5.00 13.29 18.27
CA VAL A 507 -4.20 12.10 18.58
C VAL A 507 -5.11 10.92 18.88
N ALA A 508 -6.16 11.13 19.66
CA ALA A 508 -7.14 10.10 19.99
C ALA A 508 -7.89 9.56 18.76
N ALA A 509 -8.23 10.42 17.79
CA ALA A 509 -8.80 10.03 16.50
C ALA A 509 -7.84 9.10 15.72
N GLN A 510 -6.57 9.47 15.63
CA GLN A 510 -5.55 8.68 14.96
C GLN A 510 -5.31 7.32 15.64
N LEU A 511 -5.09 7.31 16.97
CA LEU A 511 -4.86 6.08 17.71
C LEU A 511 -6.06 5.14 17.65
N GLY A 512 -7.27 5.66 17.77
CA GLY A 512 -8.49 4.87 17.64
C GLY A 512 -8.62 4.22 16.25
N GLU A 513 -8.34 4.97 15.19
CA GLU A 513 -8.34 4.45 13.81
C GLU A 513 -7.32 3.33 13.61
N GLU A 514 -6.08 3.49 14.10
CA GLU A 514 -5.04 2.46 13.99
C GLU A 514 -5.38 1.20 14.80
N LEU A 515 -5.86 1.37 16.03
CA LEU A 515 -6.12 0.26 16.95
C LEU A 515 -7.29 -0.62 16.52
N THR A 516 -8.36 0.02 16.01
CA THR A 516 -9.55 -0.68 15.51
C THR A 516 -9.40 -1.17 14.08
N GLY A 517 -8.65 -0.46 13.22
CA GLY A 517 -8.48 -0.78 11.80
C GLY A 517 -7.85 -2.15 11.53
N ALA A 518 -7.00 -2.64 12.44
CA ALA A 518 -6.39 -3.97 12.35
C ALA A 518 -7.30 -5.12 12.85
N GLY A 519 -8.50 -4.81 13.36
CA GLY A 519 -9.44 -5.79 13.93
C GLY A 519 -8.95 -6.47 15.21
N ARG A 520 -7.91 -5.93 15.86
CA ARG A 520 -7.34 -6.49 17.11
C ARG A 520 -8.01 -5.98 18.37
N TRP A 521 -8.74 -4.87 18.26
CA TRP A 521 -9.48 -4.21 19.32
C TRP A 521 -10.83 -3.77 18.77
N SER A 522 -11.87 -3.92 19.58
CA SER A 522 -13.17 -3.29 19.40
C SER A 522 -13.24 -2.09 20.33
N GLU A 523 -13.54 -0.91 19.79
CA GLU A 523 -13.90 0.23 20.63
C GLU A 523 -15.30 0.03 21.19
N LEU A 524 -15.54 0.40 22.44
CA LEU A 524 -16.81 0.21 23.13
C LEU A 524 -17.42 1.57 23.50
N SER A 525 -18.74 1.64 23.48
CA SER A 525 -19.50 2.79 23.95
C SER A 525 -20.77 2.35 24.66
N GLY A 526 -21.17 3.12 25.69
CA GLY A 526 -22.46 2.98 26.37
C GLY A 526 -23.58 3.83 25.76
N ASP A 527 -23.25 4.84 24.96
CA ASP A 527 -24.19 5.82 24.40
C ASP A 527 -24.10 5.95 22.87
N GLY A 528 -23.35 5.05 22.22
CA GLY A 528 -23.20 5.01 20.76
C GLY A 528 -22.22 6.04 20.19
N ARG A 529 -21.45 6.73 21.05
CA ARG A 529 -20.40 7.68 20.66
C ARG A 529 -19.14 7.53 21.50
N ARG A 530 -18.03 8.07 21.03
CA ARG A 530 -16.80 8.16 21.82
C ARG A 530 -16.99 9.14 22.96
N ALA A 531 -16.55 8.78 24.16
CA ALA A 531 -16.72 9.61 25.35
C ALA A 531 -15.74 10.80 25.33
N ALA A 532 -16.24 11.94 25.80
CA ALA A 532 -15.49 13.19 25.93
C ALA A 532 -15.71 13.76 27.34
N ALA A 533 -14.63 14.14 28.00
CA ALA A 533 -14.66 14.79 29.31
C ALA A 533 -14.10 16.23 29.24
N VAL A 534 -14.34 17.01 30.29
CA VAL A 534 -13.87 18.39 30.42
C VAL A 534 -12.77 18.46 31.47
N ALA A 535 -11.60 18.94 31.08
CA ALA A 535 -10.43 19.12 31.94
C ALA A 535 -10.73 20.07 33.13
N MET A 536 -9.79 20.12 34.08
CA MET A 536 -9.80 21.15 35.13
C MET A 536 -9.29 22.48 34.58
N ILE A 537 -9.49 23.56 35.34
CA ILE A 537 -9.04 24.90 34.98
C ILE A 537 -8.05 25.40 36.04
N PRO A 538 -6.85 25.87 35.65
CA PRO A 538 -6.27 25.75 34.30
C PRO A 538 -6.07 24.27 33.90
N SER A 539 -6.05 24.01 32.58
CA SER A 539 -5.95 22.66 32.00
C SER A 539 -4.51 22.13 32.03
N VAL A 540 -3.93 22.04 33.22
CA VAL A 540 -2.53 21.63 33.47
C VAL A 540 -2.47 20.28 34.17
N THR A 541 -1.40 19.53 33.89
CA THR A 541 -1.18 18.16 34.40
C THR A 541 -1.34 18.05 35.91
N VAL A 542 -0.72 18.95 36.69
CA VAL A 542 -0.72 18.90 38.17
C VAL A 542 -2.13 19.00 38.78
N ILE A 543 -3.10 19.53 38.03
CA ILE A 543 -4.49 19.66 38.45
C ILE A 543 -5.35 18.59 37.77
N SER A 544 -5.36 18.55 36.43
CA SER A 544 -6.27 17.69 35.68
C SER A 544 -5.96 16.21 35.87
N ARG A 545 -4.68 15.81 35.86
CA ARG A 545 -4.29 14.40 36.01
C ARG A 545 -4.50 13.90 37.43
N ALA A 546 -4.11 14.72 38.41
CA ALA A 546 -4.38 14.44 39.81
C ALA A 546 -5.89 14.29 40.06
N THR A 547 -6.69 15.20 39.50
CA THR A 547 -8.15 15.14 39.59
C THR A 547 -8.75 13.89 38.93
N LEU A 548 -8.29 13.53 37.73
CA LEU A 548 -8.69 12.30 37.02
C LEU A 548 -8.42 11.05 37.87
N LEU A 549 -7.18 10.91 38.35
CA LEU A 549 -6.71 9.70 39.04
C LEU A 549 -7.28 9.58 40.46
N CYS A 550 -7.59 10.69 41.12
CA CYS A 550 -8.19 10.70 42.45
C CYS A 550 -9.73 10.61 42.44
N GLY A 551 -10.37 10.85 41.29
CA GLY A 551 -11.83 10.88 41.16
C GLY A 551 -12.50 12.03 41.93
N ARG A 552 -11.75 13.12 42.20
CA ARG A 552 -12.21 14.33 42.90
C ARG A 552 -11.30 15.52 42.54
N PRO A 553 -11.78 16.77 42.57
CA PRO A 553 -10.93 17.95 42.39
C PRO A 553 -9.76 17.97 43.39
N VAL A 554 -8.54 17.94 42.88
CA VAL A 554 -7.29 18.02 43.66
C VAL A 554 -6.14 18.49 42.78
N SER A 555 -5.14 19.11 43.40
CA SER A 555 -3.85 19.45 42.78
C SER A 555 -2.74 18.65 43.48
N GLY A 556 -1.84 18.03 42.73
CA GLY A 556 -0.78 17.20 43.29
C GLY A 556 0.10 16.51 42.26
N GLY A 557 1.20 15.92 42.75
CA GLY A 557 2.13 15.12 41.93
C GLY A 557 1.90 13.61 42.04
N GLU A 558 2.89 12.82 41.63
CA GLU A 558 2.80 11.35 41.52
C GLU A 558 2.36 10.66 42.84
N ASP A 559 2.81 11.16 43.99
CA ASP A 559 2.46 10.57 45.30
C ASP A 559 0.97 10.74 45.65
N GLU A 560 0.38 11.90 45.37
CA GLU A 560 -1.06 12.15 45.57
C GLU A 560 -1.86 11.32 44.56
N GLU A 561 -1.41 11.24 43.31
CA GLU A 561 -2.01 10.42 42.26
C GLU A 561 -2.05 8.93 42.64
N LYS A 562 -0.92 8.37 43.12
CA LYS A 562 -0.83 6.96 43.55
C LYS A 562 -1.76 6.66 44.72
N GLN A 563 -1.77 7.54 45.73
CA GLN A 563 -2.61 7.37 46.92
C GLN A 563 -4.10 7.53 46.59
N GLY A 564 -4.44 8.56 45.80
CA GLY A 564 -5.80 8.84 45.38
C GLY A 564 -6.40 7.77 44.48
N PHE A 565 -5.64 7.25 43.52
CA PHE A 565 -6.09 6.15 42.66
C PHE A 565 -6.40 4.89 43.47
N ALA A 566 -5.50 4.50 44.38
CA ALA A 566 -5.73 3.37 45.27
C ALA A 566 -6.95 3.60 46.20
N ALA A 567 -7.12 4.82 46.72
CA ALA A 567 -8.23 5.18 47.59
C ALA A 567 -9.59 5.14 46.85
N PHE A 568 -9.65 5.67 45.63
CA PHE A 568 -10.84 5.66 44.78
C PHE A 568 -11.34 4.23 44.53
N TRP A 569 -10.47 3.34 44.04
CA TRP A 569 -10.85 1.95 43.75
C TRP A 569 -11.16 1.15 45.01
N LYS A 570 -10.46 1.41 46.12
CA LYS A 570 -10.76 0.80 47.41
C LYS A 570 -12.16 1.15 47.91
N GLN A 571 -12.60 2.41 47.74
CA GLN A 571 -13.97 2.83 48.05
C GLN A 571 -15.00 2.03 47.24
N HIS A 572 -14.65 1.65 46.02
CA HIS A 572 -15.45 0.82 45.13
C HIS A 572 -15.19 -0.70 45.26
N ARG A 573 -14.46 -1.14 46.29
CA ARG A 573 -14.16 -2.55 46.61
C ARG A 573 -13.29 -3.27 45.58
N HIS A 574 -12.44 -2.54 44.87
CA HIS A 574 -11.43 -3.12 43.97
C HIS A 574 -10.02 -2.79 44.47
N PRO A 575 -9.07 -3.76 44.46
CA PRO A 575 -7.65 -3.45 44.63
C PRO A 575 -7.14 -2.71 43.38
N ALA A 576 -6.21 -1.79 43.56
CA ALA A 576 -5.66 -1.01 42.46
C ALA A 576 -4.22 -0.55 42.72
N VAL A 577 -3.47 -0.39 41.62
CA VAL A 577 -2.09 0.10 41.63
C VAL A 577 -1.86 1.02 40.43
N LEU A 578 -1.09 2.09 40.65
CA LEU A 578 -0.74 3.08 39.62
C LEU A 578 0.78 3.07 39.40
N PHE A 579 1.18 3.05 38.13
CA PHE A 579 2.57 3.10 37.69
C PHE A 579 2.84 4.39 36.89
N HIS A 580 3.94 5.07 37.21
CA HIS A 580 4.40 6.25 36.48
C HIS A 580 5.62 5.93 35.61
N LYS A 581 6.11 6.93 34.87
CA LYS A 581 7.22 6.81 33.90
C LYS A 581 8.44 6.05 34.43
N SER A 582 8.80 6.26 35.70
CA SER A 582 9.95 5.62 36.35
C SER A 582 9.70 4.17 36.74
N ASP A 583 8.43 3.76 36.89
CA ASP A 583 8.02 2.42 37.33
C ASP A 583 7.76 1.45 36.16
N ILE A 584 7.80 1.92 34.92
CA ILE A 584 7.50 1.13 33.71
C ILE A 584 8.68 0.28 33.22
N PRO A 585 9.92 0.80 33.05
CA PRO A 585 11.00 0.03 32.44
C PRO A 585 11.48 -1.11 33.34
N GLY A 586 11.70 -2.28 32.73
CA GLY A 586 12.26 -3.45 33.41
C GLY A 586 13.79 -3.44 33.53
N PRO A 587 14.36 -4.37 34.33
CA PRO A 587 15.80 -4.60 34.38
C PRO A 587 16.32 -5.17 33.04
N ALA A 588 17.65 -5.23 32.88
CA ALA A 588 18.29 -5.76 31.67
C ALA A 588 17.71 -7.13 31.26
N GLY A 589 17.30 -7.24 29.99
CA GLY A 589 16.62 -8.42 29.44
C GLY A 589 15.10 -8.39 29.53
N GLN A 590 14.49 -7.37 30.14
CA GLN A 590 13.05 -7.19 30.23
C GLN A 590 12.65 -5.77 29.86
N LEU A 591 11.65 -5.63 28.99
CA LEU A 591 11.19 -4.30 28.57
C LEU A 591 10.35 -3.60 29.65
N LEU A 592 9.46 -4.34 30.31
CA LEU A 592 8.55 -3.85 31.35
C LEU A 592 8.96 -4.37 32.74
N ASP A 593 8.74 -3.57 33.79
CA ASP A 593 8.98 -3.95 35.19
C ASP A 593 8.15 -5.20 35.56
N PRO A 594 8.75 -6.24 36.18
CA PRO A 594 8.05 -7.44 36.62
C PRO A 594 6.81 -7.16 37.47
N ARG A 595 6.81 -6.12 38.30
CA ARG A 595 5.68 -5.73 39.15
C ARG A 595 4.52 -5.25 38.31
N LEU A 596 4.79 -4.49 37.25
CA LEU A 596 3.77 -4.05 36.29
C LEU A 596 3.19 -5.23 35.51
N VAL A 597 4.04 -6.13 35.00
CA VAL A 597 3.59 -7.34 34.30
C VAL A 597 2.74 -8.23 35.22
N ALA A 598 3.16 -8.42 36.47
CA ALA A 598 2.43 -9.19 37.47
C ALA A 598 1.09 -8.53 37.82
N ALA A 599 1.06 -7.21 38.00
CA ALA A 599 -0.17 -6.48 38.27
C ALA A 599 -1.16 -6.60 37.10
N ILE A 600 -0.69 -6.52 35.85
CA ILE A 600 -1.55 -6.69 34.67
C ILE A 600 -2.13 -8.11 34.58
N ALA A 601 -1.40 -9.13 35.04
CA ALA A 601 -1.85 -10.52 35.08
C ALA A 601 -2.74 -10.87 36.30
N SER A 602 -2.93 -9.93 37.23
CA SER A 602 -3.74 -10.10 38.44
C SER A 602 -5.17 -9.58 38.25
N ASP A 603 -5.99 -9.66 39.30
CA ASP A 603 -7.33 -9.07 39.35
C ASP A 603 -7.33 -7.57 39.76
N ASP A 604 -6.15 -6.97 39.96
CA ASP A 604 -6.02 -5.56 40.33
C ASP A 604 -6.38 -4.63 39.17
N ILE A 605 -7.01 -3.50 39.49
CA ILE A 605 -7.14 -2.39 38.56
C ILE A 605 -5.78 -1.74 38.39
N VAL A 606 -5.26 -1.70 37.16
CA VAL A 606 -3.93 -1.16 36.89
C VAL A 606 -4.09 0.18 36.21
N GLY A 607 -3.48 1.22 36.77
CA GLY A 607 -3.27 2.51 36.12
C GLY A 607 -1.82 2.62 35.62
N VAL A 608 -1.62 3.19 34.44
CA VAL A 608 -0.29 3.54 33.93
C VAL A 608 -0.33 4.93 33.30
N VAL A 609 0.62 5.79 33.66
CA VAL A 609 0.76 7.13 33.07
C VAL A 609 1.90 7.14 32.06
N LEU A 610 1.60 7.54 30.82
CA LEU A 610 2.54 7.66 29.71
C LEU A 610 2.68 9.13 29.28
N ASN A 611 3.88 9.68 29.41
CA ASN A 611 4.14 11.11 29.17
C ASN A 611 4.70 11.42 27.77
N SER A 612 4.67 10.45 26.83
CA SER A 612 5.34 10.63 25.54
C SER A 612 4.87 11.86 24.76
N ILE A 613 3.57 12.18 24.83
CA ILE A 613 2.98 13.33 24.13
C ILE A 613 3.38 14.62 24.84
N GLY A 614 3.09 14.75 26.14
CA GLY A 614 3.51 15.90 26.96
C GLY A 614 5.01 16.22 26.87
N ASP A 615 5.89 15.21 26.99
CA ASP A 615 7.35 15.37 26.86
C ASP A 615 7.74 15.96 25.48
N SER A 616 6.97 15.65 24.44
CA SER A 616 7.23 16.14 23.08
C SER A 616 6.74 17.58 22.86
N LEU A 617 5.87 18.13 23.70
CA LEU A 617 5.39 19.51 23.55
C LEU A 617 6.47 20.55 23.89
N ASP A 618 7.43 20.21 24.76
CA ASP A 618 8.51 21.11 25.14
C ASP A 618 9.55 21.28 24.02
N HIS A 619 9.95 20.19 23.36
CA HIS A 619 11.11 20.16 22.46
C HIS A 619 10.90 19.34 21.16
N GLY A 620 9.67 18.90 20.88
CA GLY A 620 9.38 18.05 19.73
C GLY A 620 9.53 18.77 18.38
N GLU A 621 10.02 18.03 17.39
CA GLU A 621 10.04 18.51 16.00
C GLU A 621 8.60 18.61 15.44
N ARG A 622 8.37 19.54 14.49
CA ARG A 622 7.02 19.75 13.92
C ARG A 622 6.42 18.46 13.34
N GLY A 623 7.20 17.74 12.53
CA GLY A 623 6.80 16.45 11.96
C GLY A 623 6.51 15.39 13.01
N ALA A 624 7.11 15.51 14.20
CA ALA A 624 6.90 14.58 15.29
C ALA A 624 5.53 14.74 15.97
N LEU A 625 4.97 15.94 15.92
CA LEU A 625 3.76 16.29 16.65
C LEU A 625 2.48 16.09 15.83
N ALA A 626 2.60 15.99 14.50
CA ALA A 626 1.46 15.77 13.61
C ALA A 626 1.08 14.29 13.42
N ASP A 627 1.97 13.36 13.75
CA ASP A 627 1.78 11.93 13.51
C ASP A 627 2.03 11.11 14.78
N TRP A 628 0.95 10.65 15.41
CA TRP A 628 0.99 9.84 16.64
C TRP A 628 0.47 8.42 16.38
N SER A 629 1.35 7.55 15.88
CA SER A 629 1.07 6.11 15.81
C SER A 629 1.19 5.42 17.17
N VAL A 630 0.57 4.25 17.31
CA VAL A 630 0.64 3.42 18.52
C VAL A 630 2.08 3.05 18.87
N SER A 631 2.94 2.87 17.86
CA SER A 631 4.37 2.58 18.04
C SER A 631 5.19 3.79 18.53
N ARG A 632 4.70 5.01 18.30
CA ARG A 632 5.37 6.25 18.70
C ARG A 632 5.20 6.57 20.19
N VAL A 633 4.06 6.20 20.76
CA VAL A 633 3.81 6.34 22.19
C VAL A 633 4.59 5.24 22.92
N LYS A 634 5.60 5.66 23.70
CA LYS A 634 6.55 4.73 24.33
C LYS A 634 5.79 3.75 25.25
N TYR A 635 6.10 2.46 25.12
CA TYR A 635 5.49 1.33 25.85
C TYR A 635 4.01 1.03 25.55
N LEU A 636 3.31 1.86 24.75
CA LEU A 636 1.87 1.67 24.50
C LEU A 636 1.59 0.33 23.81
N THR A 637 2.39 -0.02 22.79
CA THR A 637 2.23 -1.29 22.05
C THR A 637 2.32 -2.49 22.99
N GLU A 638 3.28 -2.50 23.91
CA GLU A 638 3.54 -3.62 24.80
C GLU A 638 2.53 -3.72 25.94
N LEU A 639 2.05 -2.58 26.45
CA LEU A 639 0.97 -2.52 27.43
C LEU A 639 -0.35 -3.00 26.83
N LEU A 640 -0.69 -2.56 25.61
CA LEU A 640 -1.86 -3.05 24.88
C LEU A 640 -1.76 -4.55 24.62
N ASN A 641 -0.62 -5.04 24.14
CA ASN A 641 -0.42 -6.48 23.91
C ASN A 641 -0.58 -7.29 25.21
N SER A 642 -0.06 -6.78 26.33
CA SER A 642 -0.18 -7.42 27.63
C SER A 642 -1.64 -7.46 28.12
N ALA A 643 -2.37 -6.34 28.01
CA ALA A 643 -3.79 -6.28 28.36
C ALA A 643 -4.64 -7.23 27.51
N ARG A 644 -4.39 -7.26 26.19
CA ARG A 644 -5.07 -8.14 25.25
C ARG A 644 -4.84 -9.61 25.58
N GLY A 645 -3.59 -9.98 25.91
CA GLY A 645 -3.23 -11.33 26.32
C GLY A 645 -3.98 -11.81 27.58
N GLN A 646 -4.35 -10.87 28.46
CA GLN A 646 -5.12 -11.15 29.69
C GLN A 646 -6.64 -10.97 29.51
N GLY A 647 -7.10 -10.62 28.31
CA GLY A 647 -8.52 -10.37 28.03
C GLY A 647 -9.07 -9.14 28.79
N ARG A 648 -8.22 -8.15 29.09
CA ARG A 648 -8.59 -6.96 29.86
C ARG A 648 -9.06 -5.84 28.93
N PRO A 649 -10.15 -5.12 29.27
CA PRO A 649 -10.47 -3.88 28.59
C PRO A 649 -9.44 -2.81 28.97
N VAL A 650 -9.20 -1.88 28.05
CA VAL A 650 -8.28 -0.76 28.20
C VAL A 650 -9.08 0.53 28.12
N VAL A 651 -8.90 1.42 29.09
CA VAL A 651 -9.38 2.80 29.02
C VAL A 651 -8.18 3.67 28.67
N LEU A 652 -8.15 4.19 27.45
CA LEU A 652 -7.15 5.16 27.02
C LEU A 652 -7.75 6.56 27.20
N VAL A 653 -7.15 7.36 28.07
CA VAL A 653 -7.71 8.65 28.50
C VAL A 653 -6.61 9.71 28.60
N SER A 654 -6.96 10.97 28.33
CA SER A 654 -6.06 12.10 28.60
C SER A 654 -6.36 12.74 29.96
N ASP A 655 -5.46 13.57 30.46
CA ASP A 655 -5.71 14.52 31.53
C ASP A 655 -6.16 15.88 31.00
N HIS A 656 -5.54 16.35 29.92
CA HIS A 656 -5.91 17.53 29.14
C HIS A 656 -5.47 17.35 27.68
N GLY A 657 -5.93 18.20 26.78
CA GLY A 657 -5.37 18.24 25.43
C GLY A 657 -4.28 19.30 25.28
N HIS A 658 -3.95 19.66 24.04
CA HIS A 658 -2.90 20.64 23.75
C HIS A 658 -3.19 21.40 22.45
N VAL A 659 -2.57 22.57 22.32
CA VAL A 659 -2.44 23.31 21.05
C VAL A 659 -1.00 23.27 20.57
N LEU A 660 -0.80 23.31 19.25
CA LEU A 660 0.55 23.34 18.66
C LEU A 660 0.99 24.79 18.44
N ASP A 661 2.29 25.04 18.59
CA ASP A 661 2.88 26.32 18.24
C ASP A 661 2.97 26.47 16.72
N ARG A 662 2.03 27.24 16.15
CA ARG A 662 1.99 27.56 14.72
C ARG A 662 2.45 28.98 14.39
N ALA A 663 2.92 29.72 15.40
CA ALA A 663 3.39 31.07 15.22
C ALA A 663 4.67 31.12 14.35
N GLU A 664 4.81 32.20 13.58
CA GLU A 664 6.08 32.53 12.94
C GLU A 664 7.18 32.68 13.99
N ALA A 665 8.43 32.43 13.59
CA ALA A 665 9.54 32.35 14.55
C ALA A 665 9.86 33.65 15.28
N GLU A 666 9.43 34.79 14.71
CA GLU A 666 9.71 36.13 15.22
C GLU A 666 8.61 36.67 16.14
N VAL A 667 7.47 35.96 16.28
CA VAL A 667 6.39 36.38 17.17
C VAL A 667 6.87 36.21 18.61
N GLU A 668 6.93 37.27 19.39
CA GLU A 668 7.29 37.24 20.82
C GLU A 668 6.11 36.79 21.71
N PRO A 669 6.35 36.28 22.94
CA PRO A 669 5.29 36.00 23.89
C PRO A 669 4.47 37.26 24.22
N ALA A 670 3.17 37.08 24.46
CA ALA A 670 2.28 38.15 24.88
C ALA A 670 2.71 38.70 26.24
N ALA A 671 2.92 40.02 26.32
CA ALA A 671 3.27 40.68 27.57
C ALA A 671 2.06 40.71 28.51
N ALA A 672 2.20 40.10 29.69
CA ALA A 672 1.17 40.10 30.71
C ALA A 672 1.78 40.06 32.13
N GLU A 673 1.05 40.57 33.11
CA GLU A 673 1.39 40.42 34.53
C GLU A 673 0.78 39.13 35.10
N GLY A 674 1.35 38.62 36.21
CA GLY A 674 0.81 37.46 36.90
C GLY A 674 0.94 36.14 36.14
N VAL A 675 1.90 36.02 35.23
CA VAL A 675 2.10 34.82 34.40
C VAL A 675 2.56 33.64 35.26
N GLU A 676 1.76 32.58 35.27
CA GLU A 676 2.04 31.34 36.02
C GLU A 676 2.44 30.19 35.08
N SER A 677 1.94 30.17 33.84
CA SER A 677 2.33 29.22 32.80
C SER A 677 2.17 29.82 31.41
N ALA A 678 2.53 29.06 30.37
CA ALA A 678 2.41 29.45 28.97
C ALA A 678 1.00 29.91 28.57
N ARG A 679 -0.02 29.31 29.20
CA ARG A 679 -1.43 29.45 28.81
C ARG A 679 -2.33 29.86 29.97
N TRP A 680 -1.80 30.40 31.06
CA TRP A 680 -2.65 31.01 32.08
C TRP A 680 -1.87 31.98 32.96
N ARG A 681 -2.61 32.93 33.52
CA ARG A 681 -2.09 33.97 34.41
C ARG A 681 -3.13 34.37 35.45
N THR A 682 -2.67 35.04 36.49
CA THR A 682 -3.51 35.71 37.49
C THR A 682 -3.92 37.10 36.99
N GLY A 683 -4.84 37.75 37.70
CA GLY A 683 -5.42 39.05 37.32
C GLY A 683 -6.76 38.95 36.60
N THR A 684 -7.51 40.06 36.61
CA THR A 684 -8.90 40.14 36.12
C THR A 684 -9.05 40.85 34.78
N GLU A 685 -8.00 41.51 34.29
CA GLU A 685 -8.00 42.14 32.97
C GLU A 685 -7.99 41.06 31.90
N VAL A 686 -8.90 41.15 30.93
CA VAL A 686 -9.07 40.19 29.84
C VAL A 686 -8.75 40.91 28.54
N GLY A 687 -7.71 40.44 27.83
CA GLY A 687 -7.36 40.87 26.48
C GLY A 687 -8.14 40.12 25.40
N GLU A 688 -7.95 40.53 24.16
CA GLU A 688 -8.46 39.81 23.00
C GLU A 688 -7.89 38.38 22.97
N GLY A 689 -8.72 37.37 22.67
CA GLY A 689 -8.30 35.97 22.69
C GLY A 689 -8.23 35.33 24.08
N GLU A 690 -8.55 36.06 25.15
CA GLU A 690 -8.55 35.59 26.53
C GLU A 690 -9.97 35.51 27.13
N VAL A 691 -10.11 34.76 28.23
CA VAL A 691 -11.32 34.72 29.06
C VAL A 691 -10.93 34.60 30.54
N SER A 692 -11.63 35.33 31.41
CA SER A 692 -11.51 35.16 32.87
C SER A 692 -12.52 34.13 33.36
N LEU A 693 -12.04 33.10 34.05
CA LEU A 693 -12.84 32.00 34.57
C LEU A 693 -12.77 32.00 36.09
N SER A 694 -13.92 31.81 36.74
CA SER A 694 -14.00 31.67 38.19
C SER A 694 -15.09 30.72 38.60
N GLY A 695 -14.80 29.82 39.52
CA GLY A 695 -15.78 28.84 40.01
C GLY A 695 -15.11 27.62 40.68
N PRO A 696 -15.92 26.65 41.13
CA PRO A 696 -15.45 25.49 41.89
C PRO A 696 -14.48 24.57 41.13
N ARG A 697 -14.40 24.68 39.80
CA ARG A 697 -13.45 23.93 38.96
C ARG A 697 -12.11 24.63 38.76
N VAL A 698 -11.96 25.84 39.29
CA VAL A 698 -10.70 26.57 39.27
C VAL A 698 -9.99 26.31 40.60
N LEU A 699 -8.89 25.56 40.60
CA LEU A 699 -8.17 25.20 41.83
C LEU A 699 -7.02 26.14 42.18
N GLU A 700 -6.68 27.06 41.28
CA GLU A 700 -5.62 28.05 41.46
C GLU A 700 -6.18 29.43 41.81
N ASN A 701 -5.34 30.26 42.44
CA ASN A 701 -5.57 31.68 42.68
C ASN A 701 -6.98 32.00 43.23
N ASP A 702 -7.32 31.36 44.36
CA ASP A 702 -8.61 31.50 45.06
C ASP A 702 -9.85 31.27 44.17
N GLY A 703 -9.73 30.38 43.19
CA GLY A 703 -10.82 29.99 42.31
C GLY A 703 -11.06 30.94 41.15
N ARG A 704 -10.04 31.69 40.72
CA ARG A 704 -10.11 32.61 39.57
C ARG A 704 -8.80 32.68 38.78
N VAL A 705 -8.88 32.53 37.46
CA VAL A 705 -7.74 32.66 36.54
C VAL A 705 -8.12 33.38 35.26
N THR A 706 -7.14 33.87 34.51
CA THR A 706 -7.31 34.33 33.12
C THR A 706 -6.54 33.39 32.20
N VAL A 707 -7.24 32.88 31.18
CA VAL A 707 -6.75 31.85 30.25
C VAL A 707 -7.05 32.26 28.81
N PRO A 708 -6.11 32.06 27.87
CA PRO A 708 -6.36 32.24 26.44
C PRO A 708 -7.22 31.09 25.91
N TRP A 709 -8.23 31.43 25.12
CA TRP A 709 -8.93 30.49 24.26
C TRP A 709 -8.33 30.47 22.85
N SER A 710 -7.75 31.59 22.40
CA SER A 710 -7.00 31.64 21.14
C SER A 710 -5.71 30.84 21.26
N GLU A 711 -5.42 29.95 20.31
CA GLU A 711 -4.15 29.18 20.28
C GLU A 711 -2.92 30.06 20.00
N GLU A 712 -3.10 31.31 19.57
CA GLU A 712 -2.00 32.21 19.18
C GLU A 712 -1.30 32.88 20.37
N ILE A 713 -1.95 32.85 21.54
CA ILE A 713 -1.44 33.52 22.74
C ILE A 713 -0.56 32.58 23.55
N ARG A 714 0.64 33.03 23.89
CA ARG A 714 1.48 32.38 24.91
C ARG A 714 2.18 33.44 25.74
N TYR A 715 2.34 33.19 27.04
CA TYR A 715 3.02 34.13 27.93
C TYR A 715 4.48 33.76 28.21
N THR A 716 4.90 32.54 27.84
CA THR A 716 6.27 32.04 28.06
C THR A 716 7.05 31.92 26.76
N PRO A 717 8.38 31.74 26.81
CA PRO A 717 9.19 31.44 25.63
C PRO A 717 8.63 30.26 24.81
N ARG A 718 9.00 30.27 23.52
CA ARG A 718 8.51 29.33 22.52
C ARG A 718 8.79 27.87 22.90
N LYS A 719 7.78 27.02 22.74
CA LYS A 719 7.83 25.55 22.79
C LYS A 719 7.18 24.99 21.52
N ALA A 720 7.14 23.67 21.37
CA ALA A 720 6.52 23.03 20.21
C ALA A 720 4.99 22.94 20.32
N GLY A 721 4.46 22.93 21.54
CA GLY A 721 3.04 23.08 21.84
C GLY A 721 2.81 23.50 23.29
N TYR A 722 1.55 23.78 23.63
CA TYR A 722 1.16 24.32 24.93
C TYR A 722 -0.16 23.73 25.44
N TYR A 723 -0.38 23.86 26.75
CA TYR A 723 -1.59 23.50 27.46
C TYR A 723 -1.79 24.43 28.65
N GLY A 724 -2.98 24.40 29.27
CA GLY A 724 -3.35 25.25 30.41
C GLY A 724 -4.43 26.29 30.08
N GLY A 725 -4.75 26.48 28.80
CA GLY A 725 -5.74 27.43 28.30
C GLY A 725 -7.17 26.90 28.25
N ALA A 726 -8.03 27.65 27.55
CA ALA A 726 -9.47 27.42 27.42
C ALA A 726 -9.92 27.08 25.99
N SER A 727 -8.99 26.78 25.07
CA SER A 727 -9.36 26.30 23.73
C SER A 727 -10.10 24.96 23.81
N LEU A 728 -10.90 24.61 22.79
CA LEU A 728 -11.54 23.30 22.74
C LEU A 728 -10.50 22.16 22.78
N ALA A 729 -9.38 22.36 22.08
CA ALA A 729 -8.29 21.40 21.99
C ALA A 729 -7.59 21.16 23.34
N GLU A 730 -7.51 22.16 24.23
CA GLU A 730 -6.94 22.00 25.57
C GLU A 730 -7.95 21.45 26.58
N MET A 731 -9.20 21.92 26.52
CA MET A 731 -10.23 21.58 27.51
C MET A 731 -10.89 20.22 27.29
N THR A 732 -10.85 19.68 26.07
CA THR A 732 -11.46 18.40 25.74
C THR A 732 -10.54 17.24 26.10
N VAL A 733 -11.05 16.31 26.89
CA VAL A 733 -10.38 15.07 27.28
C VAL A 733 -11.01 13.90 26.54
N PRO A 734 -10.37 13.35 25.49
CA PRO A 734 -10.88 12.17 24.80
C PRO A 734 -10.74 10.91 25.66
N VAL A 735 -11.75 10.03 25.61
CA VAL A 735 -11.76 8.74 26.31
C VAL A 735 -12.12 7.62 25.32
N LEU A 736 -11.16 6.74 25.05
CA LEU A 736 -11.35 5.54 24.23
C LEU A 736 -11.46 4.33 25.17
N VAL A 737 -12.47 3.49 24.95
CA VAL A 737 -12.57 2.21 25.65
C VAL A 737 -12.37 1.09 24.64
N LEU A 738 -11.33 0.29 24.82
CA LEU A 738 -10.94 -0.77 23.90
C LEU A 738 -11.10 -2.11 24.60
N ALA A 739 -11.71 -3.07 23.92
CA ALA A 739 -11.78 -4.46 24.37
C ALA A 739 -11.21 -5.41 23.31
N PRO A 740 -10.58 -6.53 23.72
CA PRO A 740 -10.12 -7.55 22.77
C PRO A 740 -11.25 -8.17 21.93
N SER A 741 -12.48 -8.08 22.43
CA SER A 741 -13.70 -8.48 21.74
C SER A 741 -14.90 -7.72 22.32
N ALA A 742 -15.88 -7.42 21.47
CA ALA A 742 -17.15 -6.82 21.87
C ALA A 742 -17.93 -7.66 22.90
N GLU A 743 -17.65 -8.96 23.03
CA GLU A 743 -18.26 -9.84 24.04
C GLU A 743 -17.87 -9.46 25.48
N LEU A 744 -16.79 -8.70 25.65
CA LEU A 744 -16.33 -8.21 26.96
C LEU A 744 -16.96 -6.87 27.35
N ALA A 745 -17.93 -6.38 26.58
CA ALA A 745 -18.65 -5.16 26.90
C ALA A 745 -19.56 -5.34 28.13
N PRO A 746 -19.66 -4.32 29.02
CA PRO A 746 -20.67 -4.28 30.06
C PRO A 746 -22.10 -4.41 29.53
N ALA A 747 -23.04 -4.84 30.38
CA ALA A 747 -24.45 -4.75 30.06
C ALA A 747 -24.81 -3.29 29.76
N GLU A 748 -25.46 -3.05 28.61
CA GLU A 748 -25.81 -1.73 28.03
C GLU A 748 -24.74 -1.09 27.15
N TRP A 749 -23.55 -1.68 27.03
CA TRP A 749 -22.52 -1.20 26.11
C TRP A 749 -22.50 -2.05 24.84
N SER A 750 -22.07 -1.44 23.74
CA SER A 750 -21.86 -2.12 22.47
C SER A 750 -20.53 -1.72 21.85
N GLU A 751 -20.12 -2.47 20.84
CA GLU A 751 -19.06 -2.03 19.94
C GLU A 751 -19.45 -0.69 19.31
N LEU A 752 -18.51 0.23 19.26
CA LEU A 752 -18.56 1.50 18.58
C LEU A 752 -17.89 1.30 17.20
N PRO A 753 -18.67 1.17 16.12
CA PRO A 753 -18.12 0.90 14.80
C PRO A 753 -17.27 2.06 14.30
N ARG A 754 -16.22 1.76 13.54
CA ARG A 754 -15.34 2.77 12.94
C ARG A 754 -16.11 3.83 12.16
N GLU A 755 -17.15 3.41 11.42
CA GLU A 755 -17.96 4.30 10.59
C GLU A 755 -18.75 5.33 11.41
N SER A 756 -19.02 5.05 12.69
CA SER A 756 -19.70 5.97 13.60
C SER A 756 -18.76 6.94 14.32
N VAL A 757 -17.46 6.63 14.35
CA VAL A 757 -16.44 7.48 14.99
C VAL A 757 -15.90 8.50 14.00
N GLN A 758 -15.81 8.13 12.72
CA GLN A 758 -15.39 9.05 11.66
C GLN A 758 -16.54 9.99 11.29
N PRO A 759 -16.32 11.31 11.23
CA PRO A 759 -17.36 12.23 10.79
C PRO A 759 -17.64 12.01 9.29
N SER A 760 -18.86 12.33 8.85
CA SER A 760 -19.33 12.05 7.49
C SER A 760 -18.47 12.68 6.39
N TRP A 761 -17.84 13.84 6.67
CA TRP A 761 -16.92 14.52 5.74
C TRP A 761 -15.51 13.91 5.72
N TRP A 762 -15.18 12.97 6.60
CA TRP A 762 -13.84 12.38 6.70
C TRP A 762 -13.49 11.47 5.53
N GLU A 763 -14.46 10.78 4.96
CA GLU A 763 -14.32 10.04 3.70
C GLU A 763 -15.30 10.59 2.67
N ALA A 764 -15.08 10.28 1.39
CA ALA A 764 -16.06 10.66 0.37
C ALA A 764 -17.30 9.79 0.54
N GLU A 765 -18.49 10.40 0.46
CA GLU A 765 -19.72 9.64 0.29
C GLU A 765 -19.57 8.81 -0.99
N THR A 766 -19.55 7.49 -0.85
CA THR A 766 -19.50 6.61 -2.01
C THR A 766 -20.85 6.72 -2.71
N PRO A 767 -20.92 7.20 -3.97
CA PRO A 767 -22.17 7.15 -4.71
C PRO A 767 -22.60 5.69 -4.77
N SER A 768 -23.81 5.39 -4.30
CA SER A 768 -24.41 4.08 -4.52
C SER A 768 -24.39 3.83 -6.04
N ALA A 769 -23.58 2.87 -6.50
CA ALA A 769 -23.47 2.58 -7.92
C ALA A 769 -24.87 2.34 -8.50
N PRO A 770 -25.26 2.99 -9.62
CA PRO A 770 -26.56 2.77 -10.22
C PRO A 770 -26.68 1.29 -10.57
N ALA A 771 -27.74 0.65 -10.08
CA ALA A 771 -28.00 -0.75 -10.34
C ALA A 771 -28.08 -0.97 -11.86
N GLN A 772 -27.22 -1.86 -12.39
CA GLN A 772 -27.39 -2.38 -13.74
C GLN A 772 -28.74 -3.09 -13.79
N THR A 773 -29.74 -2.43 -14.36
CA THR A 773 -31.04 -3.03 -14.62
C THR A 773 -30.82 -4.16 -15.62
N PRO A 774 -31.16 -5.43 -15.30
CA PRO A 774 -31.04 -6.50 -16.27
C PRO A 774 -32.02 -6.24 -17.41
N VAL A 775 -31.47 -5.95 -18.60
CA VAL A 775 -32.23 -5.76 -19.83
C VAL A 775 -32.97 -7.07 -20.15
N LYS A 776 -34.29 -7.10 -19.90
CA LYS A 776 -35.17 -8.17 -20.38
C LYS A 776 -35.23 -8.12 -21.93
N PRO A 777 -35.09 -9.25 -22.63
CA PRO A 777 -35.21 -9.27 -24.09
C PRO A 777 -36.66 -8.97 -24.50
N ALA A 778 -36.80 -8.02 -25.44
CA ALA A 778 -38.07 -7.54 -25.95
C ALA A 778 -38.91 -8.67 -26.60
N LYS A 779 -40.18 -8.79 -26.17
CA LYS A 779 -41.22 -9.46 -26.94
C LYS A 779 -42.15 -8.43 -27.59
N ARG A 780 -42.50 -8.77 -28.83
CA ARG A 780 -43.09 -7.94 -29.88
C ARG A 780 -44.59 -7.67 -29.63
N ALA A 781 -44.94 -6.40 -29.81
CA ALA A 781 -46.24 -5.72 -30.00
C ALA A 781 -47.58 -6.51 -30.02
N VAL A 782 -48.60 -5.92 -29.37
CA VAL A 782 -49.95 -5.71 -29.93
C VAL A 782 -50.47 -4.32 -29.53
N ARG A 783 -51.01 -3.59 -30.51
CA ARG A 783 -51.63 -2.25 -30.42
C ARG A 783 -53.12 -2.35 -30.09
N THR A 784 -53.65 -1.45 -29.25
CA THR A 784 -55.03 -0.95 -29.42
C THR A 784 -55.26 0.47 -28.84
N LYS A 785 -55.48 1.40 -29.79
CA LYS A 785 -56.34 2.61 -29.89
C LYS A 785 -56.72 3.49 -28.67
N GLN A 786 -56.47 4.79 -28.88
CA GLN A 786 -56.91 6.01 -28.17
C GLN A 786 -58.43 6.29 -28.20
N LYS A 787 -58.94 7.09 -27.23
CA LYS A 787 -59.58 8.44 -27.42
C LYS A 787 -59.92 9.14 -26.06
N PRO A 788 -60.33 10.44 -26.00
CA PRO A 788 -59.60 11.49 -25.28
C PRO A 788 -60.39 12.27 -24.19
N GLN A 789 -59.66 13.19 -23.53
CA GLN A 789 -59.97 14.31 -22.61
C GLN A 789 -61.37 15.01 -22.69
N PRO A 790 -61.82 15.70 -21.61
CA PRO A 790 -61.51 17.14 -21.46
C PRO A 790 -61.18 17.64 -20.04
N GLN A 791 -60.49 18.79 -20.04
CA GLN A 791 -60.13 19.71 -18.95
C GLN A 791 -61.35 20.39 -18.30
N GLU A 792 -61.19 20.83 -17.06
CA GLU A 792 -61.71 22.14 -16.61
C GLU A 792 -60.86 22.67 -15.44
N ALA A 793 -60.80 24.00 -15.36
CA ALA A 793 -59.85 24.82 -14.62
C ALA A 793 -60.53 25.56 -13.44
N GLU A 794 -59.76 26.47 -12.82
CA GLU A 794 -60.14 27.57 -11.91
C GLU A 794 -59.97 27.26 -10.40
N LEU A 795 -58.97 27.83 -9.70
CA LEU A 795 -58.72 29.24 -9.27
C LEU A 795 -59.50 29.61 -8.00
N PHE A 796 -58.79 29.91 -6.89
CA PHE A 796 -58.93 31.12 -6.05
C PHE A 796 -57.76 31.21 -5.03
N ALA A 797 -57.06 32.36 -5.06
CA ALA A 797 -56.25 32.93 -3.96
C ALA A 797 -57.20 33.75 -3.03
N VAL A 798 -56.91 34.19 -1.80
CA VAL A 798 -55.76 34.92 -1.22
C VAL A 798 -55.88 34.99 0.32
N ASP A 799 -54.74 34.96 1.00
CA ASP A 799 -54.24 35.70 2.18
C ASP A 799 -55.09 36.08 3.42
N ALA A 800 -54.53 35.78 4.61
CA ALA A 800 -54.36 36.75 5.70
C ALA A 800 -53.28 36.31 6.71
N VAL A 801 -52.40 37.25 7.07
CA VAL A 801 -51.21 37.17 7.94
C VAL A 801 -51.56 37.50 9.39
N GLU A 802 -50.96 36.82 10.38
CA GLU A 802 -50.61 37.40 11.71
C GLU A 802 -49.63 36.50 12.49
N VAL A 803 -48.52 37.09 12.99
CA VAL A 803 -47.44 36.52 13.84
C VAL A 803 -46.88 37.69 14.69
N PRO A 804 -46.24 37.56 15.89
CA PRO A 804 -46.08 36.42 16.83
C PRO A 804 -46.40 36.75 18.31
N ALA A 805 -46.61 35.70 19.14
CA ALA A 805 -46.14 35.70 20.54
C ALA A 805 -45.84 34.26 21.04
N ALA A 806 -44.63 34.11 21.58
CA ALA A 806 -43.92 32.94 22.09
C ALA A 806 -44.72 31.81 22.79
N ALA A 807 -44.53 30.57 22.30
CA ALA A 807 -44.45 29.35 23.11
C ALA A 807 -43.74 28.23 22.32
N SER A 808 -42.66 27.68 22.91
CA SER A 808 -41.96 26.42 22.64
C SER A 808 -42.35 25.64 21.36
N SER A 809 -41.50 25.70 20.33
CA SER A 809 -41.54 24.82 19.16
C SER A 809 -40.48 23.73 19.27
N LEU A 810 -40.90 22.53 19.66
CA LEU A 810 -40.39 21.31 19.04
C LEU A 810 -40.92 21.34 17.60
N GLU A 811 -40.03 21.40 16.61
CA GLU A 811 -40.43 21.14 15.23
C GLU A 811 -40.95 19.69 15.13
N PRO A 812 -42.01 19.42 14.35
CA PRO A 812 -42.37 18.04 14.04
C PRO A 812 -41.28 17.45 13.14
N ASP A 813 -40.54 16.45 13.65
CA ASP A 813 -39.60 15.62 12.88
C ASP A 813 -40.21 15.29 11.51
N GLU A 814 -39.51 15.65 10.42
CA GLU A 814 -39.75 15.00 9.14
C GLU A 814 -39.65 13.47 9.33
N PRO A 815 -40.59 12.68 8.82
CA PRO A 815 -40.60 11.26 9.07
C PRO A 815 -39.35 10.63 8.45
N THR A 816 -38.47 10.07 9.28
CA THR A 816 -37.26 9.35 8.84
C THR A 816 -37.61 8.22 7.85
N LEU A 817 -36.70 7.86 6.94
CA LEU A 817 -36.93 6.82 5.93
C LEU A 817 -37.44 5.51 6.56
N GLY A 818 -36.83 5.10 7.67
CA GLY A 818 -37.25 3.96 8.46
C GLY A 818 -38.68 4.08 8.96
N ARG A 819 -39.11 5.26 9.40
CA ARG A 819 -40.49 5.51 9.84
C ARG A 819 -41.49 5.51 8.69
N GLN A 820 -41.12 6.10 7.54
CA GLN A 820 -41.93 6.06 6.32
C GLN A 820 -42.19 4.62 5.87
N ILE A 821 -41.16 3.76 5.88
CA ILE A 821 -41.28 2.34 5.51
C ILE A 821 -42.23 1.59 6.44
N LEU A 822 -42.15 1.82 7.76
CA LEU A 822 -43.04 1.17 8.73
C LEU A 822 -44.53 1.48 8.52
N ASP A 823 -44.82 2.66 7.97
CA ASP A 823 -46.19 3.12 7.76
C ASP A 823 -46.84 2.57 6.49
N THR A 824 -46.06 2.02 5.57
CA THR A 824 -46.54 1.43 4.33
C THR A 824 -47.42 0.19 4.56
N THR A 825 -48.40 0.00 3.67
CA THR A 825 -49.25 -1.20 3.66
C THR A 825 -48.43 -2.46 3.36
N VAL A 826 -47.41 -2.32 2.53
CA VAL A 826 -46.46 -3.37 2.14
C VAL A 826 -45.70 -3.91 3.36
N TYR A 827 -45.11 -3.03 4.19
CA TYR A 827 -44.42 -3.44 5.41
C TYR A 827 -45.37 -4.11 6.41
N LYS A 828 -46.55 -3.51 6.65
CA LYS A 828 -47.58 -4.05 7.54
C LYS A 828 -48.07 -5.43 7.09
N HIS A 829 -48.11 -5.69 5.78
CA HIS A 829 -48.43 -6.99 5.22
C HIS A 829 -47.30 -8.00 5.43
N GLN A 830 -46.05 -7.65 5.08
CA GLN A 830 -44.89 -8.55 5.22
C GLN A 830 -44.63 -8.98 6.67
N ARG A 831 -44.77 -8.05 7.62
CA ARG A 831 -44.59 -8.33 9.05
C ARG A 831 -45.48 -9.46 9.57
N LYS A 832 -46.67 -9.69 8.98
CA LYS A 832 -47.58 -10.79 9.38
C LYS A 832 -47.02 -12.18 9.07
N PHE A 833 -46.14 -12.29 8.08
CA PHE A 833 -45.56 -13.56 7.63
C PHE A 833 -44.17 -13.84 8.25
N VAL A 834 -43.56 -12.86 8.90
CA VAL A 834 -42.26 -13.01 9.56
C VAL A 834 -42.42 -13.36 11.04
N ARG A 835 -42.11 -14.63 11.37
CA ARG A 835 -42.12 -15.11 12.76
C ARG A 835 -41.01 -14.44 13.58
N LYS A 836 -41.37 -13.88 14.75
CA LYS A 836 -40.46 -13.13 15.66
C LYS A 836 -39.81 -11.89 15.00
N ALA A 837 -40.62 -11.09 14.29
CA ALA A 837 -40.14 -9.82 13.75
C ALA A 837 -39.62 -8.86 14.85
N PRO A 838 -38.55 -8.08 14.60
CA PRO A 838 -38.06 -7.08 15.55
C PRO A 838 -39.12 -6.01 15.83
N GLU A 839 -38.94 -5.28 16.93
CA GLU A 839 -39.76 -4.12 17.27
C GLU A 839 -39.64 -3.05 16.18
N HIS A 840 -40.73 -2.30 15.92
CA HIS A 840 -40.74 -1.25 14.89
C HIS A 840 -39.58 -0.26 15.05
N LYS A 841 -39.31 0.17 16.28
CA LYS A 841 -38.21 1.10 16.59
C LYS A 841 -36.82 0.56 16.22
N VAL A 842 -36.61 -0.76 16.33
CA VAL A 842 -35.35 -1.39 15.90
C VAL A 842 -35.23 -1.38 14.37
N VAL A 843 -36.32 -1.68 13.67
CA VAL A 843 -36.32 -1.70 12.20
C VAL A 843 -36.13 -0.29 11.63
N ALA A 844 -36.81 0.71 12.19
CA ALA A 844 -36.62 2.11 11.79
C ALA A 844 -35.18 2.56 12.04
N ALA A 845 -34.66 2.38 13.26
CA ALA A 845 -33.30 2.80 13.61
C ALA A 845 -32.22 2.17 12.73
N VAL A 846 -32.37 0.89 12.35
CA VAL A 846 -31.41 0.22 11.45
C VAL A 846 -31.51 0.76 10.01
N ILE A 847 -32.72 1.01 9.49
CA ILE A 847 -32.89 1.59 8.16
C ILE A 847 -32.33 3.02 8.14
N ASP A 848 -32.63 3.81 9.17
CA ASP A 848 -32.17 5.19 9.29
C ASP A 848 -30.63 5.25 9.41
N ALA A 849 -30.03 4.37 10.20
CA ALA A 849 -28.57 4.28 10.32
C ALA A 849 -27.92 3.83 8.99
N LEU A 850 -28.53 2.90 8.26
CA LEU A 850 -28.04 2.49 6.94
C LEU A 850 -28.18 3.62 5.91
N ASP A 851 -29.26 4.40 5.95
CA ASP A 851 -29.49 5.55 5.07
C ASP A 851 -28.48 6.67 5.32
N GLN A 852 -28.27 7.01 6.60
CA GLN A 852 -27.29 8.01 7.04
C GLN A 852 -25.84 7.62 6.70
N ALA A 853 -25.54 6.32 6.64
CA ALA A 853 -24.22 5.80 6.30
C ALA A 853 -24.02 5.53 4.79
N GLY A 854 -24.83 6.12 3.92
CA GLY A 854 -24.69 5.95 2.46
C GLY A 854 -25.00 4.53 1.96
N GLY A 855 -25.79 3.77 2.73
CA GLY A 855 -26.31 2.46 2.32
C GLY A 855 -25.44 1.26 2.68
N THR A 856 -24.34 1.40 3.44
CA THR A 856 -23.57 0.22 3.91
C THR A 856 -23.06 0.39 5.34
N LEU A 857 -23.37 -0.57 6.21
CA LEU A 857 -22.90 -0.62 7.60
C LEU A 857 -22.23 -1.96 7.94
N SER A 858 -21.31 -1.98 8.90
CA SER A 858 -20.84 -3.23 9.50
C SER A 858 -21.95 -3.95 10.29
N LEU A 859 -21.85 -5.26 10.48
CA LEU A 859 -22.77 -6.00 11.36
C LEU A 859 -22.81 -5.44 12.78
N ALA A 860 -21.67 -4.94 13.27
CA ALA A 860 -21.53 -4.27 14.55
C ALA A 860 -22.35 -2.97 14.58
N ALA A 861 -22.28 -2.15 13.53
CA ALA A 861 -23.05 -0.91 13.44
C ALA A 861 -24.56 -1.14 13.38
N VAL A 862 -25.00 -2.19 12.68
CA VAL A 862 -26.41 -2.58 12.68
C VAL A 862 -26.87 -3.02 14.08
N ALA A 863 -26.01 -3.71 14.84
CA ALA A 863 -26.30 -4.09 16.22
C ALA A 863 -26.36 -2.86 17.16
N ALA A 864 -25.42 -1.93 17.01
CA ALA A 864 -25.38 -0.68 17.79
C ALA A 864 -26.64 0.17 17.55
N ALA A 865 -27.05 0.36 16.29
CA ALA A 865 -28.28 1.09 15.94
C ALA A 865 -29.54 0.42 16.54
N ALA A 866 -29.59 -0.91 16.53
CA ALA A 866 -30.68 -1.65 17.14
C ALA A 866 -30.75 -1.44 18.66
N ILE A 867 -29.60 -1.46 19.36
CA ILE A 867 -29.50 -1.25 20.81
C ILE A 867 -29.83 0.20 21.17
N GLY A 868 -29.31 1.18 20.42
CA GLY A 868 -29.55 2.62 20.62
C GLY A 868 -31.03 3.00 20.55
N SER A 869 -31.85 2.24 19.82
CA SER A 869 -33.32 2.40 19.81
C SER A 869 -34.03 1.97 21.13
N GLY A 870 -33.29 1.42 22.08
CA GLY A 870 -33.79 0.85 23.33
C GLY A 870 -34.64 -0.42 23.13
N GLY A 871 -34.59 -1.04 21.95
CA GLY A 871 -35.36 -2.25 21.61
C GLY A 871 -34.67 -3.54 22.04
N ARG A 872 -35.45 -4.57 22.39
CA ARG A 872 -34.90 -5.88 22.74
C ARG A 872 -34.68 -6.72 21.48
N THR A 873 -33.43 -7.05 21.17
CA THR A 873 -33.10 -8.04 20.13
C THR A 873 -32.69 -9.36 20.81
N ASN A 874 -33.48 -10.41 20.60
CA ASN A 874 -33.22 -11.75 21.18
C ASN A 874 -32.37 -12.64 20.25
N THR A 875 -31.62 -12.03 19.33
CA THR A 875 -30.92 -12.70 18.22
C THR A 875 -29.55 -12.07 17.99
N ARG A 876 -28.55 -12.88 17.64
CA ARG A 876 -27.23 -12.43 17.18
C ARG A 876 -27.36 -11.45 16.01
N PRO A 877 -26.40 -10.54 15.77
CA PRO A 877 -26.46 -9.53 14.70
C PRO A 877 -26.78 -10.13 13.32
N GLU A 878 -26.15 -11.25 12.96
CA GLU A 878 -26.43 -12.01 11.73
C GLU A 878 -27.89 -12.48 11.64
N GLY A 879 -28.46 -12.89 12.78
CA GLY A 879 -29.85 -13.31 12.90
C GLY A 879 -30.81 -12.13 12.75
N LEU A 880 -30.47 -10.95 13.28
CA LEU A 880 -31.23 -9.72 13.08
C LEU A 880 -31.28 -9.37 11.59
N VAL A 881 -30.13 -9.36 10.90
CA VAL A 881 -30.06 -9.08 9.46
C VAL A 881 -30.84 -10.13 8.66
N THR A 882 -30.73 -11.41 9.00
CA THR A 882 -31.52 -12.47 8.36
C THR A 882 -33.02 -12.23 8.46
N VAL A 883 -33.50 -11.72 9.61
CA VAL A 883 -34.91 -11.38 9.79
C VAL A 883 -35.28 -10.09 9.06
N LEU A 884 -34.38 -9.10 8.99
CA LEU A 884 -34.57 -7.89 8.19
C LEU A 884 -34.62 -8.20 6.68
N THR A 885 -33.76 -9.09 6.16
CA THR A 885 -33.83 -9.60 4.79
C THR A 885 -35.20 -10.19 4.49
N ARG A 886 -35.81 -10.94 5.42
CA ARG A 886 -37.17 -11.48 5.24
C ARG A 886 -38.27 -10.43 5.30
N LEU A 887 -38.04 -9.31 5.99
CA LEU A 887 -38.99 -8.21 6.11
C LEU A 887 -38.91 -7.25 4.92
N LEU A 888 -37.70 -7.02 4.40
CA LEU A 888 -37.39 -5.97 3.43
C LEU A 888 -37.15 -6.47 2.01
N ASN A 889 -36.76 -7.73 1.79
CA ASN A 889 -36.59 -8.27 0.42
C ASN A 889 -37.88 -8.96 -0.03
N ILE A 890 -38.69 -8.26 -0.84
CA ILE A 890 -39.98 -8.77 -1.32
C ILE A 890 -39.78 -9.32 -2.74
N GLU A 891 -40.42 -10.45 -3.03
CA GLU A 891 -40.38 -11.08 -4.37
C GLU A 891 -38.97 -11.41 -4.92
N GLY A 892 -37.96 -11.46 -4.04
CA GLY A 892 -36.59 -11.80 -4.39
C GLY A 892 -35.70 -10.61 -4.77
N TYR A 893 -36.20 -9.38 -4.68
CA TYR A 893 -35.40 -8.18 -4.86
C TYR A 893 -34.53 -7.91 -3.63
N GLU A 894 -33.22 -7.71 -3.84
CA GLU A 894 -32.25 -7.51 -2.76
C GLU A 894 -32.24 -6.05 -2.27
N VAL A 895 -33.17 -5.72 -1.38
CA VAL A 895 -33.20 -4.43 -0.67
C VAL A 895 -32.13 -4.36 0.41
N ILE A 896 -31.98 -5.42 1.20
CA ILE A 896 -30.93 -5.56 2.22
C ILE A 896 -30.17 -6.87 2.02
N SER A 897 -28.84 -6.80 1.98
CA SER A 897 -27.98 -7.98 1.75
C SER A 897 -26.72 -7.96 2.62
N LEU A 898 -26.19 -9.16 2.89
CA LEU A 898 -24.91 -9.34 3.57
C LEU A 898 -23.80 -9.42 2.51
N ILE A 899 -22.79 -8.55 2.64
CA ILE A 899 -21.64 -8.47 1.72
C ILE A 899 -20.34 -8.76 2.49
N ASP A 900 -19.21 -8.83 1.76
CA ASP A 900 -17.86 -8.97 2.32
C ASP A 900 -17.72 -10.12 3.33
N SER A 901 -17.98 -11.34 2.87
CA SER A 901 -17.96 -12.56 3.72
C SER A 901 -18.93 -12.48 4.92
N ARG A 902 -20.06 -11.77 4.77
CA ARG A 902 -21.10 -11.54 5.78
C ARG A 902 -20.67 -10.65 6.94
N THR A 903 -19.71 -9.75 6.74
CA THR A 903 -19.26 -8.81 7.78
C THR A 903 -19.96 -7.46 7.71
N ARG A 904 -20.53 -7.10 6.55
CA ARG A 904 -21.25 -5.84 6.32
C ARG A 904 -22.64 -6.07 5.73
N VAL A 905 -23.51 -5.11 5.94
CA VAL A 905 -24.91 -5.05 5.52
C VAL A 905 -25.06 -3.89 4.55
N ARG A 906 -25.57 -4.16 3.36
CA ARG A 906 -25.86 -3.16 2.34
C ARG A 906 -27.37 -2.94 2.24
N LEU A 907 -27.78 -1.68 2.16
CA LEU A 907 -29.13 -1.22 1.85
C LEU A 907 -29.13 -0.61 0.44
N ASN A 908 -29.95 -1.15 -0.46
CA ASN A 908 -30.23 -0.51 -1.73
C ASN A 908 -31.39 0.47 -1.56
N ARG A 909 -31.05 1.76 -1.48
CA ARG A 909 -31.99 2.85 -1.22
C ARG A 909 -33.06 2.99 -2.30
N GLU A 910 -32.68 2.86 -3.56
CA GLU A 910 -33.60 2.96 -4.71
C GLU A 910 -34.61 1.81 -4.70
N THR A 911 -34.12 0.57 -4.57
CA THR A 911 -35.00 -0.61 -4.50
C THR A 911 -35.89 -0.59 -3.26
N LEU A 912 -35.40 -0.08 -2.12
CA LEU A 912 -36.23 0.11 -0.93
C LEU A 912 -37.40 1.07 -1.21
N ARG A 913 -37.15 2.23 -1.81
CA ARG A 913 -38.21 3.22 -2.09
C ARG A 913 -39.22 2.70 -3.12
N GLU A 914 -38.76 2.10 -4.21
CA GLU A 914 -39.63 1.52 -5.24
C GLU A 914 -40.52 0.43 -4.67
N GLN A 915 -39.96 -0.50 -3.90
CA GLN A 915 -40.66 -1.68 -3.43
C GLN A 915 -41.66 -1.38 -2.31
N PHE A 916 -41.46 -0.29 -1.58
CA PHE A 916 -42.35 0.17 -0.52
C PHE A 916 -43.21 1.38 -0.93
N GLU A 917 -43.25 1.71 -2.23
CA GLU A 917 -44.12 2.73 -2.83
C GLU A 917 -43.95 4.15 -2.22
N LEU A 918 -42.71 4.53 -1.89
CA LEU A 918 -42.39 5.88 -1.41
C LEU A 918 -42.11 6.83 -2.58
N SER A 919 -42.76 7.99 -2.63
CA SER A 919 -42.59 9.02 -3.67
C SER A 919 -41.17 9.58 -3.71
N GLU A 920 -40.63 9.84 -4.90
CA GLU A 920 -39.34 10.55 -5.07
C GLU A 920 -39.45 11.98 -4.53
N GLU A 921 -38.58 12.34 -3.58
CA GLU A 921 -38.25 13.74 -3.32
C GLU A 921 -37.53 14.27 -4.56
N ILE A 922 -38.15 15.25 -5.20
CA ILE A 922 -37.52 16.04 -6.27
C ILE A 922 -36.36 16.81 -5.62
N ALA A 923 -35.16 16.54 -6.10
CA ALA A 923 -33.85 17.01 -5.63
C ALA A 923 -33.73 18.50 -5.29
#